data_AF-A0A9P6VVI6-F1
#
_entry.id   AF-A0A9P6VVI6-F1
#
_cell.length_a   1.000
_cell.length_b   1.000
_cell.length_c   1.000
_cell.angle_alpha   90.00
_cell.angle_beta   90.00
_cell.angle_gamma   90.00
#
_symmetry.space_group_name_H-M   'P 1'
#
loop_
_entity.id
_entity.type
_entity.pdbx_description
1 polymer ?
#
loop_
_entity_poly.entity_id
_entity_poly.type
_entity_poly.pdbx_seq_one_letter_code
_entity_poly.pdbx_strand_id
1 'polypeptide(L)'
;MLLKDLVFYTSLVSLVEVTNAWSPTNGYAPATVNCNSNITLTRNATDLSESESNWLAKKDVLTKEALQSFLTRSSQNFTDKSILDSLFKNSNISDIPRVGIAASGGGYRAMFGGAGMLAAMDNRTVGANEHGLGGLLQGATYLSALSGGSWMTSTIVFNNWTSVQDILYQMSDSNNSIWNTAQSPFTPGGTNSTITTERYRNITTAIDEKRDAGFPVSLADVWGLAFAYSFFPSLPQGGVGYTWSTLQEIEQFTSAEMPFVMELAKVQKADGQLVDLTSPTIEINPFEIGSWDPSINSFSQVKYLGTNVTNGIPEVKGKCVEGFDNVDFFFGTSSNLIEYIDAANVTSYKFLINELASIFLGNQSKSSTRDQALYSPNPFKGTDFYDKSNGTVSEYVTDEELLMIDGGSDGQTIPFTPLLKKERNVDVVFALDFSSDGTDSFPNGLSLVRTYERQFLDIGKYEAFPYVPSTEVFVDLGLNKHPVFFGCNSTNLTDLAFIPPLVVYLPNSEYSYASNVSTYQQSFDLTERKDLIQNSFEAATMGNMTKDPEFLSCVGCAVMRRKQEQQNLTWPDECSKCFSRYCWDGSLTKSNFVVGNITAETSANATSTNATSINGTSSISRNNLTTSVSSVVRSASATVSSSASNSSSTTRSKNFGNNLNVNNSFLLFAFMNIFLSMI
;
A
#
# COMPACT_ATOMS: atom_id res chain seq x y z
N MET A 1 54.05 30.62 35.56
CA MET A 1 53.09 30.37 36.67
C MET A 1 51.86 29.78 36.01
N LEU A 2 51.88 28.44 35.83
CA LEU A 2 50.99 27.49 36.51
C LEU A 2 49.55 27.64 36.01
N LEU A 3 49.04 26.78 35.12
CA LEU A 3 48.84 25.33 35.27
C LEU A 3 47.99 25.02 36.51
N LYS A 4 46.68 24.92 36.31
CA LYS A 4 45.74 23.96 36.95
C LYS A 4 44.31 24.30 36.51
N ASP A 5 43.51 23.25 36.32
CA ASP A 5 42.05 23.25 36.19
C ASP A 5 41.46 23.27 34.78
N LEU A 6 41.91 22.33 33.92
CA LEU A 6 41.09 21.87 32.78
C LEU A 6 41.20 20.35 32.56
N VAL A 7 40.82 19.54 33.55
CA VAL A 7 40.46 18.11 33.37
C VAL A 7 39.44 17.75 34.45
N PHE A 8 38.45 16.92 34.09
CA PHE A 8 37.33 16.36 34.88
C PHE A 8 35.96 17.02 34.70
N TYR A 9 35.42 16.92 33.48
CA TYR A 9 34.05 16.43 33.33
C TYR A 9 34.12 15.04 32.69
N THR A 10 34.21 14.02 33.56
CA THR A 10 33.89 12.65 33.21
C THR A 10 32.38 12.57 33.04
N SER A 11 31.89 12.76 31.83
CA SER A 11 30.54 12.33 31.46
C SER A 11 30.49 10.82 31.67
N LEU A 12 29.71 10.37 32.64
CA LEU A 12 29.25 8.99 32.70
C LEU A 12 28.53 8.72 31.36
N VAL A 13 29.23 8.08 30.43
CA VAL A 13 28.58 7.37 29.35
C VAL A 13 27.90 6.18 30.01
N SER A 14 26.62 6.35 30.31
CA SER A 14 25.72 5.22 30.44
C SER A 14 25.83 4.45 29.13
N LEU A 15 26.55 3.33 29.15
CA LEU A 15 26.42 2.28 28.16
C LEU A 15 24.98 1.75 28.30
N VAL A 16 24.05 2.47 27.69
CA VAL A 16 22.83 1.84 27.19
C VAL A 16 23.34 0.89 26.12
N GLU A 17 23.21 -0.40 26.34
CA GLU A 17 23.24 -1.35 25.24
C GLU A 17 22.12 -0.91 24.29
N VAL A 18 22.49 -0.15 23.26
CA VAL A 18 21.62 0.13 22.13
C VAL A 18 21.49 -1.22 21.44
N THR A 19 20.35 -1.88 21.67
CA THR A 19 19.93 -3.02 20.88
C THR A 19 19.91 -2.59 19.42
N ASN A 20 20.52 -3.39 18.54
CA ASN A 20 20.74 -3.01 17.14
C ASN A 20 19.42 -3.08 16.35
N ALA A 21 18.67 -1.99 16.31
CA ALA A 21 17.64 -1.75 15.30
C ALA A 21 18.24 -1.08 14.05
N TRP A 22 19.14 -1.82 13.41
CA TRP A 22 19.84 -1.47 12.17
C TRP A 22 20.43 -2.77 11.62
N SER A 23 20.63 -2.88 10.31
CA SER A 23 21.25 -4.06 9.70
C SER A 23 22.54 -4.44 10.44
N PRO A 24 22.76 -5.72 10.79
CA PRO A 24 23.93 -6.16 11.54
C PRO A 24 25.26 -5.91 10.81
N THR A 25 25.23 -5.68 9.49
CA THR A 25 26.40 -5.36 8.68
C THR A 25 26.62 -3.84 8.54
N ASN A 26 25.72 -3.02 9.06
CA ASN A 26 25.57 -1.60 8.78
C ASN A 26 25.37 -1.26 7.29
N GLY A 27 25.11 -2.26 6.45
CA GLY A 27 24.88 -2.13 5.01
C GLY A 27 23.70 -2.99 4.56
N TYR A 28 23.63 -3.25 3.26
CA TYR A 28 22.49 -3.96 2.64
C TYR A 28 22.55 -5.48 2.82
N ALA A 29 23.73 -6.03 3.10
CA ALA A 29 23.90 -7.48 3.26
C ALA A 29 23.24 -7.99 4.55
N PRO A 30 22.39 -9.03 4.48
CA PRO A 30 21.95 -9.74 5.67
C PRO A 30 23.12 -10.51 6.30
N ALA A 31 23.03 -10.80 7.60
CA ALA A 31 24.04 -11.59 8.31
C ALA A 31 23.43 -12.61 9.27
N THR A 32 24.17 -13.70 9.51
CA THR A 32 23.82 -14.69 10.51
C THR A 32 24.08 -14.16 11.93
N VAL A 33 23.06 -14.22 12.77
CA VAL A 33 23.10 -13.84 14.19
C VAL A 33 22.75 -15.02 15.09
N ASN A 34 22.93 -14.84 16.41
CA ASN A 34 22.45 -15.80 17.40
C ASN A 34 20.99 -15.52 17.75
N CYS A 35 20.17 -16.56 17.82
CA CYS A 35 18.77 -16.48 18.25
C CYS A 35 18.43 -17.63 19.21
N ASN A 36 17.21 -17.63 19.77
CA ASN A 36 16.79 -18.69 20.69
C ASN A 36 16.84 -20.06 19.98
N SER A 37 17.48 -21.03 20.61
CA SER A 37 17.67 -22.38 20.06
C SER A 37 16.38 -23.18 19.87
N ASN A 38 15.28 -22.78 20.50
CA ASN A 38 13.96 -23.40 20.35
C ASN A 38 12.95 -22.45 19.69
N ILE A 39 13.43 -21.47 18.92
CA ILE A 39 12.57 -20.51 18.23
C ILE A 39 11.74 -21.20 17.12
N THR A 40 10.49 -20.79 17.00
CA THR A 40 9.66 -21.04 15.83
C THR A 40 9.31 -19.69 15.24
N LEU A 41 9.71 -19.48 13.99
CA LEU A 41 9.58 -18.21 13.29
C LEU A 41 8.20 -18.03 12.66
N THR A 42 7.52 -19.13 12.33
CA THR A 42 6.24 -19.12 11.64
C THR A 42 5.08 -19.47 12.56
N ARG A 43 3.95 -18.76 12.43
CA ARG A 43 2.68 -19.06 13.08
C ARG A 43 1.56 -19.24 12.07
N ASN A 44 0.48 -19.88 12.50
CA ASN A 44 -0.77 -19.96 11.75
C ASN A 44 -1.48 -18.58 11.72
N ALA A 45 -2.10 -18.24 10.60
CA ALA A 45 -2.83 -16.98 10.40
C ALA A 45 -4.32 -17.08 10.83
N THR A 46 -4.59 -17.64 12.02
CA THR A 46 -5.97 -17.73 12.56
C THR A 46 -6.37 -16.53 13.40
N ASP A 47 -5.40 -15.84 13.99
CA ASP A 47 -5.60 -14.75 14.93
C ASP A 47 -4.49 -13.70 14.73
N LEU A 48 -4.62 -12.55 15.39
CA LEU A 48 -3.53 -11.58 15.48
C LEU A 48 -2.35 -12.15 16.26
N SER A 49 -1.13 -11.71 15.94
CA SER A 49 0.03 -12.03 16.78
C SER A 49 -0.12 -11.44 18.19
N GLU A 50 0.56 -12.06 19.15
CA GLU A 50 0.65 -11.52 20.51
C GLU A 50 1.25 -10.11 20.51
N SER A 51 2.24 -9.86 19.64
CA SER A 51 2.86 -8.54 19.47
C SER A 51 1.89 -7.49 18.94
N GLU A 52 1.11 -7.80 17.90
CA GLU A 52 0.07 -6.88 17.40
C GLU A 52 -1.00 -6.64 18.50
N SER A 53 -1.46 -7.69 19.18
CA SER A 53 -2.47 -7.58 20.25
C SER A 53 -1.99 -6.71 21.42
N ASN A 54 -0.73 -6.88 21.86
CA ASN A 54 -0.13 -6.07 22.92
C ASN A 54 0.07 -4.61 22.50
N TRP A 55 0.41 -4.39 21.23
CA TRP A 55 0.54 -3.05 20.67
C TRP A 55 -0.82 -2.35 20.59
N LEU A 56 -1.87 -3.06 20.13
CA LEU A 56 -3.24 -2.55 20.06
C LEU A 56 -3.79 -2.14 21.42
N ALA A 57 -3.46 -2.88 22.49
CA ALA A 57 -3.88 -2.51 23.84
C ALA A 57 -3.39 -1.10 24.25
N LYS A 58 -2.21 -0.68 23.78
CA LYS A 58 -1.72 0.70 23.95
C LYS A 58 -2.43 1.66 22.99
N LYS A 59 -2.53 1.28 21.71
CA LYS A 59 -3.13 2.12 20.67
C LYS A 59 -4.58 2.47 20.98
N ASP A 60 -5.36 1.51 21.45
CA ASP A 60 -6.79 1.68 21.71
C ASP A 60 -7.05 2.81 22.74
N VAL A 61 -6.15 3.02 23.71
CA VAL A 61 -6.22 4.14 24.67
C VAL A 61 -6.07 5.49 23.96
N LEU A 62 -5.07 5.61 23.08
CA LEU A 62 -4.80 6.84 22.32
C LEU A 62 -5.89 7.09 21.26
N THR A 63 -6.35 6.03 20.58
CA THR A 63 -7.47 6.09 19.64
C THR A 63 -8.73 6.60 20.32
N LYS A 64 -9.04 6.14 21.55
CA LYS A 64 -10.20 6.63 22.30
C LYS A 64 -10.15 8.15 22.51
N GLU A 65 -9.03 8.68 22.97
CA GLU A 65 -8.87 10.11 23.22
C GLU A 65 -8.95 10.93 21.92
N ALA A 66 -8.22 10.51 20.88
CA ALA A 66 -8.19 11.19 19.60
C ALA A 66 -9.57 11.20 18.91
N LEU A 67 -10.27 10.06 18.88
CA LEU A 67 -11.60 9.98 18.29
C LEU A 67 -12.64 10.74 19.10
N GLN A 68 -12.53 10.79 20.44
CA GLN A 68 -13.42 11.61 21.24
C GLN A 68 -13.28 13.09 20.87
N SER A 69 -12.06 13.59 20.72
CA SER A 69 -11.78 14.96 20.29
C SER A 69 -12.31 15.24 18.88
N PHE A 70 -11.99 14.36 17.93
CA PHE A 70 -12.46 14.46 16.54
C PHE A 70 -14.00 14.46 16.45
N LEU A 71 -14.67 13.51 17.11
CA LEU A 71 -16.13 13.36 17.05
C LEU A 71 -16.87 14.46 17.81
N THR A 72 -16.28 15.01 18.88
CA THR A 72 -16.82 16.20 19.55
C THR A 72 -16.82 17.40 18.61
N ARG A 73 -15.76 17.56 17.79
CA ARG A 73 -15.67 18.64 16.80
C ARG A 73 -16.61 18.43 15.62
N SER A 74 -16.65 17.22 15.06
CA SER A 74 -17.50 16.93 13.89
C SER A 74 -19.00 16.94 14.19
N SER A 75 -19.40 16.73 15.44
CA SER A 75 -20.80 16.79 15.87
C SER A 75 -21.21 18.13 16.49
N GLN A 76 -20.43 19.20 16.32
CA GLN A 76 -20.75 20.49 16.96
C GLN A 76 -22.16 21.01 16.63
N ASN A 77 -22.61 20.81 15.40
CA ASN A 77 -23.92 21.19 14.88
C ASN A 77 -25.05 20.20 15.18
N PHE A 78 -24.80 19.07 15.86
CA PHE A 78 -25.84 18.07 16.12
C PHE A 78 -26.80 18.54 17.21
N THR A 79 -28.08 18.31 16.96
CA THR A 79 -29.18 18.54 17.90
C THR A 79 -29.18 17.53 19.04
N ASP A 80 -28.84 16.27 18.78
CA ASP A 80 -28.63 15.21 19.79
C ASP A 80 -27.21 14.65 19.71
N LYS A 81 -26.49 14.69 20.84
CA LYS A 81 -25.12 14.19 21.00
C LYS A 81 -25.01 13.02 21.97
N SER A 82 -26.14 12.44 22.39
CA SER A 82 -26.21 11.31 23.32
C SER A 82 -25.42 10.09 22.84
N ILE A 83 -25.26 9.94 21.52
CA ILE A 83 -24.40 8.93 20.91
C ILE A 83 -22.93 9.04 21.37
N LEU A 84 -22.38 10.26 21.51
CA LEU A 84 -21.00 10.44 21.98
C LEU A 84 -20.85 10.03 23.44
N ASP A 85 -21.82 10.35 24.27
CA ASP A 85 -21.80 9.96 25.69
C ASP A 85 -21.87 8.43 25.82
N SER A 86 -22.67 7.79 24.99
CA SER A 86 -22.78 6.32 24.94
C SER A 86 -21.47 5.69 24.47
N LEU A 87 -20.83 6.24 23.44
CA LEU A 87 -19.59 5.72 22.87
C LEU A 87 -18.36 5.99 23.74
N PHE A 88 -18.29 7.05 24.56
CA PHE A 88 -17.05 7.43 25.25
C PHE A 88 -17.12 7.44 26.78
N LYS A 89 -18.26 7.80 27.39
CA LYS A 89 -18.35 7.97 28.85
C LYS A 89 -18.68 6.67 29.58
N ASN A 90 -19.58 5.85 29.03
CA ASN A 90 -20.09 4.62 29.66
C ASN A 90 -19.64 3.35 28.92
N SER A 91 -18.54 3.44 28.18
CA SER A 91 -18.14 2.45 27.19
C SER A 91 -16.88 1.68 27.57
N ASN A 92 -16.85 0.41 27.18
CA ASN A 92 -15.62 -0.37 27.14
C ASN A 92 -14.76 0.07 25.94
N ILE A 93 -13.49 -0.27 25.96
CA ILE A 93 -12.60 0.07 24.84
C ILE A 93 -13.05 -0.57 23.51
N SER A 94 -13.69 -1.75 23.58
CA SER A 94 -14.28 -2.46 22.44
C SER A 94 -15.44 -1.72 21.76
N ASP A 95 -15.99 -0.72 22.43
CA ASP A 95 -17.12 0.08 21.95
C ASP A 95 -16.65 1.32 21.17
N ILE A 96 -15.35 1.63 21.19
CA ILE A 96 -14.74 2.70 20.42
C ILE A 96 -14.57 2.24 18.96
N PRO A 97 -14.94 3.05 17.95
CA PRO A 97 -14.73 2.68 16.56
C PRO A 97 -13.25 2.48 16.24
N ARG A 98 -12.91 1.40 15.53
CA ARG A 98 -11.59 1.21 14.93
C ARG A 98 -11.58 1.71 13.50
N VAL A 99 -10.65 2.61 13.21
CA VAL A 99 -10.50 3.28 11.91
C VAL A 99 -9.29 2.71 11.18
N GLY A 100 -9.50 2.28 9.95
CA GLY A 100 -8.45 1.92 9.00
C GLY A 100 -8.27 2.97 7.91
N ILE A 101 -7.04 3.13 7.41
CA ILE A 101 -6.72 3.92 6.23
C ILE A 101 -6.07 2.99 5.21
N ALA A 102 -6.51 3.02 3.95
CA ALA A 102 -5.93 2.26 2.86
C ALA A 102 -5.41 3.20 1.78
N ALA A 103 -4.08 3.27 1.62
CA ALA A 103 -3.41 4.14 0.64
C ALA A 103 -3.05 3.35 -0.62
N SER A 104 -3.62 3.76 -1.76
CA SER A 104 -3.46 3.03 -3.02
C SER A 104 -2.07 3.11 -3.63
N GLY A 105 -1.85 2.28 -4.65
CA GLY A 105 -0.76 2.43 -5.61
C GLY A 105 -0.98 3.51 -6.65
N GLY A 106 0.04 3.75 -7.48
CA GLY A 106 0.05 4.80 -8.52
C GLY A 106 1.33 5.64 -8.58
N GLY A 107 2.48 5.07 -8.18
CA GLY A 107 3.78 5.76 -8.23
C GLY A 107 3.79 7.09 -7.45
N TYR A 108 4.50 8.09 -7.97
CA TYR A 108 4.61 9.39 -7.31
C TYR A 108 3.28 10.14 -7.20
N ARG A 109 2.34 9.93 -8.14
CA ARG A 109 0.97 10.47 -8.04
C ARG A 109 0.30 10.01 -6.75
N ALA A 110 0.34 8.70 -6.48
CA ALA A 110 -0.22 8.15 -5.25
C ALA A 110 0.57 8.54 -4.00
N MET A 111 1.90 8.68 -4.10
CA MET A 111 2.72 9.14 -2.98
C MET A 111 2.36 10.57 -2.57
N PHE A 112 2.41 11.53 -3.49
CA PHE A 112 2.13 12.94 -3.21
C PHE A 112 0.66 13.19 -2.95
N GLY A 113 -0.23 12.55 -3.72
CA GLY A 113 -1.65 12.68 -3.51
C GLY A 113 -2.11 12.06 -2.20
N GLY A 114 -1.63 10.84 -1.90
CA GLY A 114 -1.85 10.18 -0.62
C GLY A 114 -1.35 11.05 0.54
N ALA A 115 -0.20 11.70 0.40
CA ALA A 115 0.32 12.62 1.41
C ALA A 115 -0.62 13.80 1.66
N GLY A 116 -1.23 14.37 0.60
CA GLY A 116 -2.24 15.42 0.74
C GLY A 116 -3.50 14.96 1.49
N MET A 117 -4.03 13.79 1.15
CA MET A 117 -5.19 13.23 1.85
C MET A 117 -4.87 12.85 3.30
N LEU A 118 -3.67 12.32 3.58
CA LEU A 118 -3.21 12.02 4.92
C LEU A 118 -3.01 13.31 5.74
N ALA A 119 -2.46 14.36 5.13
CA ALA A 119 -2.30 15.68 5.74
C ALA A 119 -3.64 16.30 6.13
N ALA A 120 -4.71 16.07 5.34
CA ALA A 120 -6.05 16.48 5.70
C ALA A 120 -6.57 15.80 6.97
N MET A 121 -6.13 14.57 7.26
CA MET A 121 -6.52 13.81 8.46
C MET A 121 -5.65 14.09 9.68
N ASP A 122 -4.49 14.71 9.48
CA ASP A 122 -3.47 14.92 10.51
C ASP A 122 -3.65 16.25 11.24
N ASN A 123 -3.83 16.23 12.57
CA ASN A 123 -3.93 17.47 13.36
C ASN A 123 -2.64 18.29 13.42
N ARG A 124 -1.50 17.75 12.98
CA ARG A 124 -0.21 18.45 12.87
C ARG A 124 -0.14 19.34 11.63
N THR A 125 -1.05 19.16 10.66
CA THR A 125 -1.15 20.01 9.47
C THR A 125 -1.84 21.33 9.80
N VAL A 126 -1.26 22.43 9.36
CA VAL A 126 -1.83 23.76 9.60
C VAL A 126 -3.17 23.89 8.89
N GLY A 127 -4.22 24.25 9.63
CA GLY A 127 -5.57 24.41 9.10
C GLY A 127 -6.39 23.11 8.99
N ALA A 128 -5.82 21.94 9.29
CA ALA A 128 -6.54 20.67 9.15
C ALA A 128 -7.64 20.45 10.20
N ASN A 129 -7.56 21.11 11.36
CA ASN A 129 -8.66 21.05 12.35
C ASN A 129 -9.86 21.91 11.93
N GLU A 130 -9.60 23.03 11.25
CA GLU A 130 -10.59 24.02 10.84
C GLU A 130 -11.20 23.71 9.47
N HIS A 131 -10.37 23.24 8.53
CA HIS A 131 -10.71 23.07 7.11
C HIS A 131 -10.48 21.64 6.61
N GLY A 132 -10.11 20.72 7.49
CA GLY A 132 -9.87 19.32 7.16
C GLY A 132 -10.51 18.34 8.15
N LEU A 133 -9.90 17.17 8.22
CA LEU A 133 -10.29 16.03 9.04
C LEU A 133 -9.29 15.82 10.21
N GLY A 134 -8.61 16.88 10.65
CA GLY A 134 -7.51 16.80 11.62
C GLY A 134 -7.85 16.02 12.89
N GLY A 135 -6.98 15.10 13.30
CA GLY A 135 -7.20 14.22 14.44
C GLY A 135 -7.76 12.85 14.05
N LEU A 136 -8.25 12.68 12.82
CA LEU A 136 -8.65 11.38 12.31
C LEU A 136 -7.44 10.44 12.15
N LEU A 137 -6.28 10.95 11.72
CA LEU A 137 -5.05 10.15 11.65
C LEU A 137 -4.59 9.70 13.04
N GLN A 138 -4.67 10.58 14.03
CA GLN A 138 -4.37 10.25 15.42
C GLN A 138 -5.33 9.18 15.97
N GLY A 139 -6.60 9.21 15.55
CA GLY A 139 -7.61 8.20 15.86
C GLY A 139 -7.49 6.90 15.06
N ALA A 140 -6.76 6.88 13.95
CA ALA A 140 -6.62 5.70 13.10
C ALA A 140 -5.81 4.59 13.78
N THR A 141 -6.36 3.38 13.79
CA THR A 141 -5.74 2.18 14.35
C THR A 141 -4.78 1.54 13.36
N TYR A 142 -5.18 1.47 12.08
CA TYR A 142 -4.43 0.79 11.02
C TYR A 142 -4.21 1.69 9.82
N LEU A 143 -3.06 1.53 9.17
CA LEU A 143 -2.76 2.15 7.89
C LEU A 143 -2.12 1.11 6.96
N SER A 144 -2.86 0.66 5.95
CA SER A 144 -2.36 -0.23 4.91
C SER A 144 -1.97 0.56 3.66
N ALA A 145 -0.91 0.12 3.00
CA ALA A 145 -0.34 0.78 1.83
C ALA A 145 0.20 -0.24 0.82
N LEU A 146 0.22 0.14 -0.45
CA LEU A 146 0.95 -0.59 -1.49
C LEU A 146 1.53 0.37 -2.53
N SER A 147 2.58 -0.04 -3.24
CA SER A 147 3.17 0.70 -4.36
C SER A 147 3.46 2.18 -4.01
N GLY A 148 2.99 3.16 -4.77
CA GLY A 148 3.19 4.58 -4.43
C GLY A 148 2.73 4.99 -3.02
N GLY A 149 1.68 4.34 -2.47
CA GLY A 149 1.25 4.54 -1.09
C GLY A 149 2.25 3.97 -0.07
N SER A 150 2.98 2.91 -0.41
CA SER A 150 4.04 2.36 0.45
C SER A 150 5.23 3.32 0.52
N TRP A 151 5.59 3.99 -0.58
CA TRP A 151 6.62 5.04 -0.57
C TRP A 151 6.28 6.17 0.40
N MET A 152 5.04 6.66 0.39
CA MET A 152 4.57 7.70 1.31
C MET A 152 4.66 7.20 2.75
N THR A 153 4.10 6.03 3.01
CA THR A 153 4.00 5.45 4.35
C THR A 153 5.38 5.19 4.95
N SER A 154 6.24 4.47 4.20
CA SER A 154 7.62 4.21 4.60
C SER A 154 8.39 5.50 4.84
N THR A 155 8.28 6.51 3.96
CA THR A 155 8.97 7.79 4.17
C THR A 155 8.55 8.46 5.48
N ILE A 156 7.24 8.56 5.74
CA ILE A 156 6.69 9.23 6.92
C ILE A 156 7.11 8.51 8.20
N VAL A 157 6.94 7.19 8.22
CA VAL A 157 7.13 6.35 9.40
C VAL A 157 8.60 6.27 9.78
N PHE A 158 9.47 5.99 8.81
CA PHE A 158 10.89 5.74 9.05
C PHE A 158 11.72 7.03 9.16
N ASN A 159 11.17 8.20 8.83
CA ASN A 159 11.71 9.50 9.24
C ASN A 159 11.11 9.95 10.60
N ASN A 160 11.09 9.06 11.60
CA ASN A 160 10.61 9.30 12.97
C ASN A 160 9.16 9.81 13.03
N TRP A 161 8.26 9.19 12.26
CA TRP A 161 6.84 9.58 12.19
C TRP A 161 6.64 11.08 11.88
N THR A 162 7.43 11.62 10.95
CA THR A 162 7.34 13.03 10.52
C THR A 162 5.97 13.37 9.93
N SER A 163 5.52 14.61 10.01
CA SER A 163 4.27 15.03 9.37
C SER A 163 4.50 15.47 7.92
N VAL A 164 3.47 15.36 7.08
CA VAL A 164 3.51 15.92 5.71
C VAL A 164 3.75 17.44 5.77
N GLN A 165 3.20 18.11 6.78
CA GLN A 165 3.40 19.53 7.01
C GLN A 165 4.88 19.89 7.26
N ASP A 166 5.59 19.10 8.06
CA ASP A 166 7.01 19.30 8.34
C ASP A 166 7.86 19.08 7.09
N ILE A 167 7.53 18.07 6.28
CA ILE A 167 8.16 17.84 4.98
C ILE A 167 7.92 19.05 4.07
N LEU A 168 6.68 19.56 3.96
CA LEU A 168 6.34 20.72 3.13
C LEU A 168 7.13 21.98 3.51
N TYR A 169 7.36 22.22 4.80
CA TYR A 169 8.15 23.37 5.26
C TYR A 169 9.62 23.32 4.82
N GLN A 170 10.17 22.12 4.67
CA GLN A 170 11.57 21.90 4.32
C GLN A 170 11.74 21.52 2.83
N MET A 171 10.63 21.31 2.12
CA MET A 171 10.63 20.81 0.76
C MET A 171 11.37 21.76 -0.19
N SER A 172 12.35 21.21 -0.89
CA SER A 172 13.13 21.91 -1.91
C SER A 172 13.61 20.94 -3.00
N ASP A 173 14.23 21.48 -4.05
CA ASP A 173 14.96 20.70 -5.07
C ASP A 173 16.42 20.42 -4.65
N SER A 174 16.78 20.63 -3.37
CA SER A 174 18.12 20.39 -2.85
C SER A 174 18.32 18.92 -2.40
N ASN A 175 19.54 18.40 -2.53
CA ASN A 175 19.85 16.97 -2.34
C ASN A 175 19.53 16.39 -0.94
N ASN A 176 19.28 17.23 0.07
CA ASN A 176 18.98 16.77 1.44
C ASN A 176 17.49 16.89 1.80
N SER A 177 16.63 17.29 0.85
CA SER A 177 15.19 17.41 1.08
C SER A 177 14.52 16.05 0.93
N ILE A 178 13.70 15.67 1.92
CA ILE A 178 12.74 14.57 1.76
C ILE A 178 11.86 14.88 0.55
N TRP A 179 11.58 13.83 -0.22
CA TRP A 179 10.87 13.85 -1.50
C TRP A 179 11.47 14.81 -2.54
N ASN A 180 12.79 15.00 -2.55
CA ASN A 180 13.44 15.62 -3.71
C ASN A 180 13.37 14.68 -4.92
N THR A 181 12.42 14.95 -5.81
CA THR A 181 12.19 14.20 -7.04
C THR A 181 12.39 15.09 -8.27
N ALA A 182 13.15 16.18 -8.17
CA ALA A 182 13.44 17.05 -9.32
C ALA A 182 14.21 16.32 -10.43
N GLN A 183 14.90 15.23 -10.07
CA GLN A 183 15.60 14.34 -10.98
C GLN A 183 15.07 12.92 -10.82
N SER A 184 15.07 12.15 -11.91
CA SER A 184 14.73 10.71 -11.86
C SER A 184 15.70 9.97 -10.93
N PRO A 185 15.23 8.96 -10.17
CA PRO A 185 16.08 8.11 -9.33
C PRO A 185 17.17 7.36 -10.13
N PHE A 186 16.98 7.18 -11.44
CA PHE A 186 17.96 6.55 -12.33
C PHE A 186 18.90 7.55 -13.01
N THR A 187 18.63 8.86 -12.91
CA THR A 187 19.55 9.92 -13.34
C THR A 187 19.65 11.01 -12.28
N PRO A 188 20.04 10.69 -11.03
CA PRO A 188 19.91 11.58 -9.88
C PRO A 188 20.80 12.83 -9.96
N GLY A 189 21.85 12.80 -10.79
CA GLY A 189 22.69 13.96 -11.06
C GLY A 189 22.16 14.92 -12.12
N GLY A 190 21.08 14.57 -12.83
CA GLY A 190 20.65 15.30 -14.02
C GLY A 190 21.78 15.40 -15.05
N THR A 191 22.30 16.60 -15.27
CA THR A 191 23.47 16.82 -16.14
C THR A 191 24.82 16.57 -15.46
N ASN A 192 24.86 16.44 -14.13
CA ASN A 192 26.06 16.15 -13.36
C ASN A 192 26.32 14.63 -13.28
N SER A 193 27.15 14.13 -14.19
CA SER A 193 27.48 12.69 -14.27
C SER A 193 28.20 12.14 -13.04
N THR A 194 28.88 12.98 -12.26
CA THR A 194 29.59 12.55 -11.04
C THR A 194 28.63 12.01 -10.00
N ILE A 195 27.50 12.71 -9.77
CA ILE A 195 26.49 12.31 -8.79
C ILE A 195 25.85 10.98 -9.20
N THR A 196 25.47 10.83 -10.46
CA THR A 196 24.88 9.58 -10.96
C THR A 196 25.89 8.42 -10.91
N THR A 197 27.15 8.66 -11.27
CA THR A 197 28.20 7.64 -11.20
C THR A 197 28.44 7.18 -9.75
N GLU A 198 28.48 8.13 -8.81
CA GLU A 198 28.61 7.82 -7.39
C GLU A 198 27.40 7.03 -6.87
N ARG A 199 26.18 7.43 -7.25
CA ARG A 199 24.96 6.72 -6.90
C ARG A 199 24.99 5.27 -7.40
N TYR A 200 25.31 5.08 -8.68
CA TYR A 200 25.37 3.76 -9.31
C TYR A 200 26.43 2.90 -8.62
N ARG A 201 27.61 3.46 -8.31
CA ARG A 201 28.65 2.75 -7.56
C ARG A 201 28.16 2.28 -6.18
N ASN A 202 27.44 3.13 -5.44
CA ASN A 202 26.89 2.75 -4.13
C ASN A 202 25.84 1.63 -4.26
N ILE A 203 24.92 1.73 -5.23
CA ILE A 203 23.92 0.68 -5.48
C ILE A 203 24.60 -0.64 -5.88
N THR A 204 25.56 -0.60 -6.81
CA THR A 204 26.34 -1.80 -7.18
C THR A 204 27.03 -2.41 -5.97
N THR A 205 27.59 -1.60 -5.06
CA THR A 205 28.22 -2.09 -3.84
C THR A 205 27.21 -2.83 -2.95
N ALA A 206 26.04 -2.26 -2.70
CA ALA A 206 24.98 -2.89 -1.91
C ALA A 206 24.50 -4.22 -2.52
N ILE A 207 24.28 -4.25 -3.84
CA ILE A 207 23.89 -5.47 -4.58
C ILE A 207 24.97 -6.56 -4.48
N ASP A 208 26.23 -6.17 -4.67
CA ASP A 208 27.37 -7.08 -4.59
C ASP A 208 27.53 -7.64 -3.16
N GLU A 209 27.36 -6.80 -2.13
CA GLU A 209 27.40 -7.21 -0.72
C GLU A 209 26.31 -8.24 -0.38
N LYS A 210 25.05 -8.01 -0.78
CA LYS A 210 23.95 -8.97 -0.55
C LYS A 210 24.19 -10.29 -1.29
N ARG A 211 24.68 -10.23 -2.52
CA ARG A 211 25.04 -11.41 -3.32
C ARG A 211 26.19 -12.20 -2.71
N ASP A 212 27.24 -11.51 -2.26
CA ASP A 212 28.41 -12.13 -1.65
C ASP A 212 28.09 -12.74 -0.26
N ALA A 213 27.07 -12.20 0.42
CA ALA A 213 26.47 -12.80 1.62
C ALA A 213 25.62 -14.06 1.33
N GLY A 214 25.40 -14.41 0.05
CA GLY A 214 24.72 -15.63 -0.38
C GLY A 214 23.22 -15.49 -0.64
N PHE A 215 22.68 -14.27 -0.65
CA PHE A 215 21.26 -14.02 -0.92
C PHE A 215 21.04 -13.62 -2.38
N PRO A 216 19.89 -14.00 -2.98
CA PRO A 216 19.59 -13.61 -4.35
C PRO A 216 19.37 -12.10 -4.46
N VAL A 217 19.63 -11.57 -5.66
CA VAL A 217 19.43 -10.16 -6.00
C VAL A 217 18.69 -10.05 -7.32
N SER A 218 17.87 -9.02 -7.45
CA SER A 218 16.97 -8.77 -8.57
C SER A 218 16.88 -7.28 -8.89
N LEU A 219 16.13 -6.91 -9.91
CA LEU A 219 15.85 -5.51 -10.16
C LEU A 219 14.99 -4.86 -9.08
N ALA A 220 14.24 -5.63 -8.28
CA ALA A 220 13.49 -5.08 -7.15
C ALA A 220 14.43 -4.45 -6.10
N ASP A 221 15.61 -5.06 -5.86
CA ASP A 221 16.64 -4.50 -5.00
C ASP A 221 17.16 -3.15 -5.53
N VAL A 222 17.48 -3.11 -6.83
CA VAL A 222 17.98 -1.91 -7.51
C VAL A 222 16.93 -0.80 -7.46
N TRP A 223 15.68 -1.16 -7.71
CA TRP A 223 14.54 -0.25 -7.69
C TRP A 223 14.37 0.40 -6.32
N GLY A 224 14.28 -0.41 -5.25
CA GLY A 224 14.20 0.08 -3.88
C GLY A 224 15.33 1.05 -3.51
N LEU A 225 16.57 0.60 -3.71
CA LEU A 225 17.78 1.39 -3.41
C LEU A 225 17.88 2.69 -4.21
N ALA A 226 17.37 2.73 -5.44
CA ALA A 226 17.40 3.94 -6.26
C ALA A 226 16.42 5.01 -5.73
N PHE A 227 15.21 4.62 -5.34
CA PHE A 227 14.19 5.53 -4.83
C PHE A 227 14.47 5.99 -3.38
N ALA A 228 15.11 5.14 -2.57
CA ALA A 228 15.39 5.40 -1.15
C ALA A 228 16.11 6.73 -0.89
N TYR A 229 16.94 7.19 -1.81
CA TYR A 229 17.66 8.47 -1.69
C TYR A 229 16.75 9.70 -1.60
N SER A 230 15.57 9.66 -2.24
CA SER A 230 14.59 10.74 -2.15
C SER A 230 13.73 10.60 -0.89
N PHE A 231 13.73 9.45 -0.22
CA PHE A 231 12.89 9.17 0.95
C PHE A 231 13.66 9.35 2.26
N PHE A 232 14.92 8.92 2.29
CA PHE A 232 15.80 8.98 3.46
C PHE A 232 17.10 9.75 3.17
N PRO A 233 17.03 10.99 2.66
CA PRO A 233 18.21 11.73 2.21
C PRO A 233 19.19 12.09 3.33
N SER A 234 18.74 12.09 4.59
CA SER A 234 19.59 12.31 5.77
C SER A 234 20.34 11.07 6.23
N LEU A 235 19.99 9.88 5.72
CA LEU A 235 20.63 8.63 6.07
C LEU A 235 21.77 8.28 5.08
N PRO A 236 22.83 7.60 5.55
CA PRO A 236 23.88 7.12 4.66
C PRO A 236 23.30 6.31 3.50
N GLN A 237 23.64 6.71 2.29
CA GLN A 237 23.24 6.04 1.05
C GLN A 237 21.72 5.82 0.92
N GLY A 238 20.91 6.74 1.44
CA GLY A 238 19.46 6.62 1.36
C GLY A 238 18.88 5.59 2.32
N GLY A 239 19.58 5.21 3.39
CA GLY A 239 19.06 4.24 4.36
C GLY A 239 19.43 2.79 4.06
N VAL A 240 20.55 2.56 3.37
CA VAL A 240 21.00 1.22 2.91
C VAL A 240 21.07 0.13 4.00
N GLY A 241 21.26 0.50 5.27
CA GLY A 241 21.28 -0.41 6.42
C GLY A 241 20.00 -0.40 7.25
N TYR A 242 18.95 0.29 6.80
CA TYR A 242 17.73 0.51 7.58
C TYR A 242 16.79 -0.69 7.43
N THR A 243 16.37 -1.25 8.57
CA THR A 243 15.54 -2.46 8.63
C THR A 243 14.12 -2.14 9.05
N TRP A 244 13.16 -2.87 8.52
CA TRP A 244 11.75 -2.77 8.84
C TRP A 244 11.47 -3.08 10.31
N SER A 245 12.12 -4.11 10.85
CA SER A 245 12.05 -4.45 12.27
C SER A 245 12.59 -3.36 13.20
N THR A 246 13.30 -2.33 12.71
CA THR A 246 13.67 -1.16 13.50
C THR A 246 12.45 -0.44 14.07
N LEU A 247 11.29 -0.49 13.40
CA LEU A 247 10.05 0.09 13.94
C LEU A 247 9.75 -0.38 15.36
N GLN A 248 10.10 -1.63 15.68
CA GLN A 248 9.88 -2.21 17.01
C GLN A 248 10.65 -1.50 18.13
N GLU A 249 11.61 -0.63 17.80
CA GLU A 249 12.44 0.13 18.73
C GLU A 249 12.25 1.66 18.59
N ILE A 250 11.48 2.13 17.60
CA ILE A 250 11.16 3.56 17.45
C ILE A 250 10.16 3.98 18.53
N GLU A 251 10.46 5.08 19.23
CA GLU A 251 9.63 5.59 20.34
C GLU A 251 8.17 5.75 19.94
N GLN A 252 7.89 6.43 18.82
CA GLN A 252 6.54 6.69 18.32
C GLN A 252 5.77 5.40 17.97
N PHE A 253 6.47 4.33 17.60
CA PHE A 253 5.83 3.03 17.40
C PHE A 253 5.56 2.35 18.74
N THR A 254 6.57 2.28 19.60
CA THR A 254 6.47 1.55 20.88
C THR A 254 5.48 2.20 21.86
N SER A 255 5.26 3.52 21.74
CA SER A 255 4.21 4.30 22.43
C SER A 255 2.84 4.25 21.73
N ALA A 256 2.76 3.63 20.55
CA ALA A 256 1.55 3.52 19.71
C ALA A 256 0.96 4.85 19.23
N GLU A 257 1.79 5.88 19.05
CA GLU A 257 1.36 7.21 18.58
C GLU A 257 0.91 7.21 17.12
N MET A 258 1.53 6.37 16.28
CA MET A 258 1.15 6.18 14.88
C MET A 258 0.16 5.02 14.70
N PRO A 259 -0.54 4.91 13.55
CA PRO A 259 -1.30 3.71 13.21
C PRO A 259 -0.39 2.49 13.03
N PHE A 260 -0.94 1.29 13.17
CA PHE A 260 -0.26 0.05 12.83
C PHE A 260 -0.12 -0.04 11.31
N VAL A 261 1.12 0.03 10.82
CA VAL A 261 1.42 0.14 9.39
C VAL A 261 1.52 -1.23 8.72
N MET A 262 1.02 -1.36 7.50
CA MET A 262 1.07 -2.60 6.74
C MET A 262 1.35 -2.30 5.27
N GLU A 263 2.34 -2.97 4.69
CA GLU A 263 2.60 -2.92 3.25
C GLU A 263 2.16 -4.22 2.59
N LEU A 264 1.60 -4.13 1.38
CA LEU A 264 1.14 -5.29 0.63
C LEU A 264 2.00 -5.56 -0.60
N ALA A 265 2.18 -6.85 -0.89
CA ALA A 265 2.77 -7.38 -2.11
C ALA A 265 1.95 -8.58 -2.61
N LYS A 266 2.20 -9.00 -3.86
CA LYS A 266 1.57 -10.20 -4.45
C LYS A 266 2.59 -11.28 -4.71
N VAL A 267 2.21 -12.53 -4.45
CA VAL A 267 3.02 -13.69 -4.84
C VAL A 267 2.72 -14.05 -6.29
N GLN A 268 3.77 -14.05 -7.10
CA GLN A 268 3.74 -14.59 -8.44
C GLN A 268 4.15 -16.06 -8.43
N LYS A 269 3.50 -16.87 -9.26
CA LYS A 269 3.84 -18.28 -9.43
C LYS A 269 5.17 -18.43 -10.17
N ALA A 270 5.95 -19.43 -9.79
CA ALA A 270 7.23 -19.74 -10.42
C ALA A 270 7.12 -20.14 -11.91
N ASP A 271 5.92 -20.53 -12.37
CA ASP A 271 5.65 -20.87 -13.76
C ASP A 271 5.49 -19.66 -14.70
N GLY A 272 5.60 -18.44 -14.16
CA GLY A 272 5.50 -17.19 -14.92
C GLY A 272 4.07 -16.77 -15.27
N GLN A 273 3.06 -17.38 -14.65
CA GLN A 273 1.69 -16.87 -14.75
C GLN A 273 1.61 -15.45 -14.16
N LEU A 274 0.89 -14.58 -14.87
CA LEU A 274 0.58 -13.24 -14.37
C LEU A 274 -0.25 -13.32 -13.10
N VAL A 275 -0.04 -12.35 -12.22
CA VAL A 275 -0.81 -12.20 -10.99
C VAL A 275 -2.27 -11.86 -11.29
N ASP A 276 -3.18 -12.54 -10.59
CA ASP A 276 -4.62 -12.35 -10.66
C ASP A 276 -5.27 -12.42 -9.27
N LEU A 277 -6.61 -12.38 -9.19
CA LEU A 277 -7.33 -12.40 -7.92
C LEU A 277 -7.14 -13.70 -7.12
N THR A 278 -6.62 -14.77 -7.73
CA THR A 278 -6.26 -16.04 -7.09
C THR A 278 -4.83 -16.07 -6.57
N SER A 279 -4.02 -15.05 -6.88
CA SER A 279 -2.68 -14.91 -6.34
C SER A 279 -2.71 -14.46 -4.87
N PRO A 280 -1.89 -15.08 -4.00
CA PRO A 280 -1.81 -14.70 -2.59
C PRO A 280 -1.36 -13.26 -2.39
N THR A 281 -2.02 -12.57 -1.48
CA THR A 281 -1.60 -11.27 -0.93
C THR A 281 -0.69 -11.51 0.26
N ILE A 282 0.49 -10.88 0.25
CA ILE A 282 1.42 -10.87 1.38
C ILE A 282 1.29 -9.53 2.08
N GLU A 283 1.07 -9.60 3.38
CA GLU A 283 1.11 -8.48 4.31
C GLU A 283 2.47 -8.45 5.01
N ILE A 284 3.11 -7.28 4.99
CA ILE A 284 4.34 -6.96 5.70
C ILE A 284 3.97 -5.95 6.79
N ASN A 285 4.12 -6.31 8.06
CA ASN A 285 3.83 -5.44 9.18
C ASN A 285 5.04 -5.38 10.14
N PRO A 286 5.06 -4.48 11.15
CA PRO A 286 6.24 -4.26 11.99
C PRO A 286 6.80 -5.51 12.69
N PHE A 287 5.98 -6.54 12.89
CA PHE A 287 6.36 -7.76 13.61
C PHE A 287 6.57 -8.96 12.68
N GLU A 288 5.82 -9.04 11.59
CA GLU A 288 5.71 -10.24 10.78
C GLU A 288 5.36 -9.98 9.32
N ILE A 289 5.70 -10.95 8.48
CA ILE A 289 5.40 -11.01 7.05
C ILE A 289 4.65 -12.30 6.76
N GLY A 290 3.55 -12.24 6.03
CA GLY A 290 2.70 -13.42 5.85
C GLY A 290 1.47 -13.20 5.01
N SER A 291 0.63 -14.22 4.95
CA SER A 291 -0.64 -14.15 4.24
C SER A 291 -1.76 -14.74 5.08
N TRP A 292 -2.90 -14.06 5.04
CA TRP A 292 -4.18 -14.58 5.51
C TRP A 292 -4.83 -15.53 4.49
N ASP A 293 -4.29 -15.63 3.28
CA ASP A 293 -4.92 -16.39 2.22
C ASP A 293 -4.76 -17.90 2.44
N PRO A 294 -5.80 -18.72 2.16
CA PRO A 294 -5.80 -20.15 2.42
C PRO A 294 -4.60 -20.91 1.84
N SER A 295 -3.98 -20.44 0.77
CA SER A 295 -2.86 -21.10 0.12
C SER A 295 -1.53 -20.98 0.89
N ILE A 296 -1.37 -20.00 1.78
CA ILE A 296 -0.18 -19.83 2.64
C ILE A 296 -0.57 -19.85 4.11
N ASN A 297 -1.61 -19.10 4.48
CA ASN A 297 -2.27 -19.04 5.79
C ASN A 297 -1.31 -19.01 6.98
N SER A 298 -0.23 -18.23 6.87
CA SER A 298 0.84 -18.20 7.86
C SER A 298 1.62 -16.89 7.83
N PHE A 299 2.21 -16.56 8.98
CA PHE A 299 3.05 -15.38 9.19
C PHE A 299 4.39 -15.78 9.78
N SER A 300 5.46 -15.17 9.32
CA SER A 300 6.83 -15.35 9.80
C SER A 300 7.36 -14.07 10.42
N GLN A 301 8.18 -14.17 11.47
CA GLN A 301 8.81 -13.01 12.10
C GLN A 301 9.69 -12.25 11.11
N VAL A 302 9.38 -10.96 10.90
CA VAL A 302 10.03 -10.13 9.86
C VAL A 302 11.51 -9.91 10.15
N LYS A 303 11.87 -9.75 11.42
CA LYS A 303 13.26 -9.57 11.89
C LYS A 303 14.20 -10.71 11.46
N TYR A 304 13.66 -11.93 11.37
CA TYR A 304 14.46 -13.13 11.07
C TYR A 304 14.30 -13.64 9.63
N LEU A 305 13.77 -12.80 8.74
CA LEU A 305 13.62 -13.13 7.33
C LEU A 305 14.98 -13.46 6.68
N GLY A 306 14.99 -14.41 5.74
CA GLY A 306 16.21 -14.96 5.15
C GLY A 306 16.82 -16.13 5.95
N THR A 307 16.29 -16.49 7.12
CA THR A 307 16.68 -17.72 7.83
C THR A 307 16.18 -18.94 7.07
N ASN A 308 17.04 -19.93 6.80
CA ASN A 308 16.58 -21.19 6.20
C ASN A 308 15.79 -22.00 7.24
N VAL A 309 14.53 -22.29 6.92
CA VAL A 309 13.59 -22.93 7.83
C VAL A 309 12.89 -24.11 7.17
N THR A 310 12.46 -25.06 8.00
CA THR A 310 11.42 -26.02 7.64
C THR A 310 10.34 -25.96 8.71
N ASN A 311 9.09 -25.74 8.30
CA ASN A 311 7.95 -25.55 9.19
C ASN A 311 8.22 -24.47 10.27
N GLY A 312 8.83 -23.37 9.87
CA GLY A 312 9.20 -22.25 10.74
C GLY A 312 10.34 -22.52 11.73
N ILE A 313 10.99 -23.69 11.69
CA ILE A 313 12.12 -24.02 12.57
C ILE A 313 13.43 -23.82 11.79
N PRO A 314 14.39 -23.02 12.29
CA PRO A 314 15.69 -22.87 11.63
C PRO A 314 16.42 -24.21 11.47
N GLU A 315 16.95 -24.47 10.27
CA GLU A 315 17.72 -25.70 10.02
C GLU A 315 18.99 -25.77 10.87
N VAL A 316 19.59 -24.61 11.16
CA VAL A 316 20.74 -24.49 12.05
C VAL A 316 20.29 -23.96 13.40
N LYS A 317 20.26 -24.85 14.40
CA LYS A 317 19.80 -24.53 15.75
C LYS A 317 20.53 -23.31 16.35
N GLY A 318 19.75 -22.33 16.82
CA GLY A 318 20.24 -21.13 17.49
C GLY A 318 20.89 -20.10 16.55
N LYS A 319 20.74 -20.29 15.23
CA LYS A 319 21.22 -19.35 14.20
C LYS A 319 20.05 -18.85 13.38
N CYS A 320 19.96 -17.53 13.24
CA CYS A 320 18.97 -16.85 12.42
C CYS A 320 19.69 -15.81 11.53
N VAL A 321 18.97 -15.19 10.60
CA VAL A 321 19.45 -14.11 9.74
C VAL A 321 18.77 -12.81 10.16
N GLU A 322 19.50 -11.70 10.23
CA GLU A 322 18.96 -10.34 10.39
C GLU A 322 19.44 -9.45 9.25
N GLY A 323 18.71 -8.38 8.94
CA GLY A 323 19.06 -7.41 7.89
C GLY A 323 18.48 -7.72 6.51
N PHE A 324 17.77 -8.84 6.33
CA PHE A 324 17.04 -9.13 5.09
C PHE A 324 15.83 -8.21 4.91
N ASP A 325 15.19 -7.84 6.03
CA ASP A 325 14.02 -6.99 6.12
C ASP A 325 14.35 -5.52 5.88
N ASN A 326 15.17 -5.21 4.88
CA ASN A 326 15.52 -3.83 4.55
C ASN A 326 14.29 -3.03 4.06
N VAL A 327 14.14 -1.80 4.54
CA VAL A 327 13.01 -0.92 4.21
C VAL A 327 12.93 -0.64 2.71
N ASP A 328 14.09 -0.38 2.09
CA ASP A 328 14.22 -0.08 0.66
C ASP A 328 13.74 -1.26 -0.19
N PHE A 329 14.10 -2.48 0.21
CA PHE A 329 13.67 -3.70 -0.46
C PHE A 329 12.16 -3.95 -0.32
N PHE A 330 11.55 -3.63 0.82
CA PHE A 330 10.13 -3.86 1.06
C PHE A 330 9.23 -2.92 0.25
N PHE A 331 9.44 -1.60 0.33
CA PHE A 331 8.67 -0.71 -0.53
C PHE A 331 9.03 -0.92 -2.00
N GLY A 332 10.28 -1.33 -2.29
CA GLY A 332 10.73 -1.74 -3.62
C GLY A 332 9.94 -2.94 -4.16
N THR A 333 9.73 -3.96 -3.33
CA THR A 333 8.87 -5.12 -3.62
C THR A 333 7.43 -4.69 -3.87
N SER A 334 6.87 -3.90 -2.95
CA SER A 334 5.48 -3.44 -3.01
C SER A 334 5.18 -2.53 -4.21
N SER A 335 6.21 -1.98 -4.86
CA SER A 335 6.13 -1.09 -6.03
C SER A 335 6.79 -1.67 -7.30
N ASN A 336 7.09 -2.96 -7.30
CA ASN A 336 7.83 -3.60 -8.38
C ASN A 336 6.93 -3.87 -9.59
N LEU A 337 6.78 -2.86 -10.46
CA LEU A 337 5.97 -2.91 -11.68
C LEU A 337 6.76 -3.38 -12.92
N ILE A 338 8.00 -3.85 -12.76
CA ILE A 338 8.94 -4.11 -13.86
C ILE A 338 8.36 -5.08 -14.89
N GLU A 339 7.70 -6.15 -14.45
CA GLU A 339 7.07 -7.12 -15.35
C GLU A 339 5.91 -6.52 -16.14
N TYR A 340 5.06 -5.69 -15.49
CA TYR A 340 3.95 -5.00 -16.18
C TYR A 340 4.49 -4.00 -17.21
N ILE A 341 5.59 -3.34 -16.89
CA ILE A 341 6.27 -2.43 -17.81
C ILE A 341 6.84 -3.19 -19.01
N ASP A 342 7.44 -4.37 -18.80
CA ASP A 342 7.93 -5.21 -19.91
C ASP A 342 6.78 -5.75 -20.77
N ALA A 343 5.66 -6.15 -20.14
CA ALA A 343 4.44 -6.62 -20.81
C ALA A 343 3.73 -5.52 -21.61
N ALA A 344 3.75 -4.27 -21.12
CA ALA A 344 3.22 -3.10 -21.84
C ALA A 344 4.01 -2.77 -23.11
N ASN A 345 5.20 -3.37 -23.29
CA ASN A 345 6.05 -3.28 -24.47
C ASN A 345 6.39 -1.84 -24.89
N VAL A 346 6.55 -0.96 -23.89
CA VAL A 346 7.01 0.41 -24.11
C VAL A 346 8.53 0.38 -24.29
N THR A 347 8.98 0.59 -25.53
CA THR A 347 10.38 0.40 -25.96
C THR A 347 11.41 1.10 -25.07
N SER A 348 11.11 2.32 -24.63
CA SER A 348 12.00 3.13 -23.81
C SER A 348 12.21 2.50 -22.41
N TYR A 349 11.13 2.13 -21.72
CA TYR A 349 11.25 1.46 -20.43
C TYR A 349 11.90 0.08 -20.53
N LYS A 350 11.59 -0.69 -21.57
CA LYS A 350 12.24 -1.97 -21.82
C LYS A 350 13.74 -1.82 -22.00
N PHE A 351 14.19 -0.76 -22.68
CA PHE A 351 15.61 -0.43 -22.78
C PHE A 351 16.21 -0.11 -21.41
N LEU A 352 15.57 0.76 -20.62
CA LEU A 352 16.00 1.10 -19.26
C LEU A 352 16.14 -0.14 -18.37
N ILE A 353 15.12 -1.00 -18.32
CA ILE A 353 15.11 -2.24 -17.52
C ILE A 353 16.29 -3.14 -17.90
N ASN A 354 16.52 -3.37 -19.20
CA ASN A 354 17.61 -4.22 -19.67
C ASN A 354 19.01 -3.62 -19.38
N GLU A 355 19.16 -2.30 -19.48
CA GLU A 355 20.41 -1.63 -19.12
C GLU A 355 20.66 -1.72 -17.61
N LEU A 356 19.65 -1.45 -16.77
CA LEU A 356 19.77 -1.60 -15.31
C LEU A 356 20.15 -3.04 -14.94
N ALA A 357 19.49 -4.04 -15.55
CA ALA A 357 19.82 -5.44 -15.32
C ALA A 357 21.29 -5.74 -15.70
N SER A 358 21.74 -5.23 -16.85
CA SER A 358 23.11 -5.43 -17.33
C SER A 358 24.15 -4.76 -16.42
N ILE A 359 23.84 -3.58 -15.87
CA ILE A 359 24.73 -2.82 -14.99
C ILE A 359 24.82 -3.46 -13.60
N PHE A 360 23.69 -3.85 -13.00
CA PHE A 360 23.63 -4.20 -11.58
C PHE A 360 23.63 -5.70 -11.30
N LEU A 361 23.04 -6.53 -12.18
CA LEU A 361 22.79 -7.94 -11.87
C LEU A 361 23.85 -8.89 -12.43
N GLY A 362 24.75 -8.41 -13.30
CA GLY A 362 25.81 -9.22 -13.89
C GLY A 362 25.25 -10.45 -14.60
N ASN A 363 25.65 -11.66 -14.16
CA ASN A 363 25.14 -12.92 -14.75
C ASN A 363 23.63 -13.14 -14.51
N GLN A 364 23.07 -12.57 -13.45
CA GLN A 364 21.63 -12.68 -13.15
C GLN A 364 20.76 -11.79 -14.05
N SER A 365 21.38 -10.92 -14.85
CA SER A 365 20.67 -10.10 -15.86
C SER A 365 19.87 -10.90 -16.87
N LYS A 366 20.12 -12.21 -17.03
CA LYS A 366 19.39 -13.10 -17.95
C LYS A 366 18.46 -14.09 -17.23
N SER A 367 18.35 -14.01 -15.91
CA SER A 367 17.42 -14.87 -15.16
C SER A 367 15.99 -14.57 -15.56
N SER A 368 15.13 -15.59 -15.63
CA SER A 368 13.69 -15.41 -15.79
C SER A 368 13.04 -14.75 -14.58
N THR A 369 13.71 -14.78 -13.42
CA THR A 369 13.22 -14.21 -12.16
C THR A 369 13.83 -12.83 -11.83
N ARG A 370 14.57 -12.23 -12.76
CA ARG A 370 15.31 -10.97 -12.51
C ARG A 370 14.39 -9.77 -12.23
N ASP A 371 13.13 -9.87 -12.64
CA ASP A 371 12.14 -8.79 -12.61
C ASP A 371 11.22 -8.90 -11.37
N GLN A 372 11.35 -9.94 -10.56
CA GLN A 372 10.60 -10.18 -9.33
C GLN A 372 11.46 -9.89 -8.10
N ALA A 373 10.84 -9.58 -6.97
CA ALA A 373 11.52 -9.53 -5.69
C ALA A 373 11.70 -10.96 -5.15
N LEU A 374 12.94 -11.33 -4.83
CA LEU A 374 13.31 -12.70 -4.50
C LEU A 374 13.42 -12.88 -2.99
N TYR A 375 12.49 -13.62 -2.41
CA TYR A 375 12.46 -13.97 -0.99
C TYR A 375 12.93 -15.40 -0.83
N SER A 376 14.25 -15.57 -0.73
CA SER A 376 14.91 -16.86 -0.55
C SER A 376 15.87 -16.80 0.64
N PRO A 377 15.86 -17.81 1.52
CA PRO A 377 14.95 -18.97 1.54
C PRO A 377 13.49 -18.59 1.84
N ASN A 378 12.55 -19.40 1.33
CA ASN A 378 11.11 -19.21 1.56
C ASN A 378 10.75 -19.36 3.07
N PRO A 379 10.20 -18.33 3.72
CA PRO A 379 9.86 -18.37 5.15
C PRO A 379 8.69 -19.32 5.49
N PHE A 380 7.91 -19.76 4.50
CA PHE A 380 6.76 -20.66 4.69
C PHE A 380 7.06 -22.10 4.26
N LYS A 381 8.31 -22.41 3.93
CA LYS A 381 8.75 -23.73 3.48
C LYS A 381 8.36 -24.82 4.49
N GLY A 382 7.65 -25.83 4.00
CA GLY A 382 7.24 -27.01 4.76
C GLY A 382 6.19 -26.74 5.85
N THR A 383 5.54 -25.57 5.84
CA THR A 383 4.44 -25.29 6.78
C THR A 383 3.20 -26.12 6.45
N ASP A 384 2.45 -26.46 7.49
CA ASP A 384 1.24 -27.29 7.40
C ASP A 384 -0.06 -26.48 7.55
N PHE A 385 0.03 -25.14 7.57
CA PHE A 385 -1.07 -24.22 7.90
C PHE A 385 -1.98 -23.88 6.71
N TYR A 386 -1.55 -24.13 5.48
CA TYR A 386 -2.36 -23.93 4.28
C TYR A 386 -3.62 -24.82 4.28
N ASP A 387 -4.63 -24.41 3.52
CA ASP A 387 -5.88 -25.13 3.35
C ASP A 387 -5.67 -26.38 2.49
N LYS A 388 -5.93 -27.54 3.10
CA LYS A 388 -5.75 -28.88 2.51
C LYS A 388 -7.04 -29.42 1.87
N SER A 389 -8.13 -28.67 1.86
CA SER A 389 -9.45 -29.13 1.38
C SER A 389 -9.46 -29.62 -0.07
N ASN A 390 -8.63 -29.04 -0.93
CA ASN A 390 -8.49 -29.44 -2.33
C ASN A 390 -7.56 -30.66 -2.54
N GLY A 391 -6.98 -31.23 -1.47
CA GLY A 391 -6.12 -32.42 -1.54
C GLY A 391 -4.75 -32.20 -2.19
N THR A 392 -4.44 -30.99 -2.64
CA THR A 392 -3.16 -30.59 -3.23
C THR A 392 -2.33 -29.79 -2.21
N VAL A 393 -1.04 -30.10 -2.10
CA VAL A 393 -0.10 -29.26 -1.34
C VAL A 393 0.05 -27.93 -2.07
N SER A 394 0.01 -26.81 -1.34
CA SER A 394 0.24 -25.51 -1.96
C SER A 394 1.70 -25.36 -2.40
N GLU A 395 1.91 -24.91 -3.64
CA GLU A 395 3.25 -24.64 -4.16
C GLU A 395 4.00 -23.57 -3.34
N TYR A 396 3.28 -22.58 -2.79
CA TYR A 396 3.85 -21.50 -2.00
C TYR A 396 4.49 -21.94 -0.68
N VAL A 397 4.18 -23.15 -0.19
CA VAL A 397 4.83 -23.75 0.98
C VAL A 397 5.86 -24.82 0.60
N THR A 398 5.97 -25.19 -0.68
CA THR A 398 6.95 -26.17 -1.16
C THR A 398 8.08 -25.57 -1.96
N ASP A 399 7.94 -24.36 -2.49
CA ASP A 399 8.98 -23.70 -3.29
C ASP A 399 10.12 -23.20 -2.40
N GLU A 400 11.35 -23.18 -2.95
CA GLU A 400 12.55 -22.71 -2.24
C GLU A 400 12.62 -21.18 -2.09
N GLU A 401 11.88 -20.47 -2.93
CA GLU A 401 11.81 -19.02 -2.96
C GLU A 401 10.37 -18.55 -3.18
N LEU A 402 10.03 -17.40 -2.61
CA LEU A 402 8.81 -16.68 -2.99
C LEU A 402 9.18 -15.56 -3.96
N LEU A 403 8.48 -15.53 -5.09
CA LEU A 403 8.58 -14.47 -6.07
C LEU A 403 7.50 -13.44 -5.79
N MET A 404 7.89 -12.21 -5.45
CA MET A 404 6.93 -11.16 -5.10
C MET A 404 7.00 -9.97 -6.05
N ILE A 405 5.84 -9.38 -6.29
CA ILE A 405 5.67 -8.19 -7.13
C ILE A 405 4.74 -7.17 -6.44
N ASP A 406 4.45 -6.06 -7.14
CA ASP A 406 3.57 -4.99 -6.66
C ASP A 406 2.22 -5.52 -6.12
N GLY A 407 1.79 -4.98 -4.98
CA GLY A 407 0.57 -5.41 -4.29
C GLY A 407 -0.72 -5.17 -5.10
N GLY A 408 -0.73 -4.20 -6.01
CA GLY A 408 -1.90 -3.81 -6.81
C GLY A 408 -2.03 -4.57 -8.14
N SER A 409 -1.14 -5.52 -8.42
CA SER A 409 -1.01 -6.20 -9.71
C SER A 409 -2.24 -6.99 -10.18
N ASP A 410 -3.10 -7.44 -9.26
CA ASP A 410 -4.37 -8.11 -9.60
C ASP A 410 -5.56 -7.15 -9.80
N GLY A 411 -5.28 -5.85 -9.78
CA GLY A 411 -6.27 -4.79 -9.86
C GLY A 411 -6.85 -4.35 -8.50
N GLN A 412 -6.46 -4.96 -7.37
CA GLN A 412 -6.76 -4.44 -6.04
C GLN A 412 -5.74 -3.36 -5.65
N THR A 413 -5.76 -2.22 -6.35
CA THR A 413 -4.79 -1.13 -6.15
C THR A 413 -4.95 -0.40 -4.83
N ILE A 414 -6.04 -0.60 -4.09
CA ILE A 414 -6.26 -0.15 -2.72
C ILE A 414 -6.12 -1.35 -1.76
N PRO A 415 -5.24 -1.27 -0.75
CA PRO A 415 -4.86 -2.40 0.11
C PRO A 415 -5.90 -2.75 1.18
N PHE A 416 -7.09 -3.22 0.78
CA PHE A 416 -8.18 -3.56 1.71
C PHE A 416 -7.96 -4.84 2.51
N THR A 417 -7.40 -5.89 1.90
CA THR A 417 -7.27 -7.25 2.47
C THR A 417 -6.95 -7.29 3.98
N PRO A 418 -5.89 -6.64 4.48
CA PRO A 418 -5.56 -6.66 5.90
C PRO A 418 -6.63 -6.00 6.78
N LEU A 419 -7.32 -4.97 6.29
CA LEU A 419 -8.34 -4.20 7.02
C LEU A 419 -9.71 -4.89 7.05
N LEU A 420 -9.93 -5.90 6.21
CA LEU A 420 -11.17 -6.68 6.18
C LEU A 420 -11.14 -7.86 7.17
N LYS A 421 -10.02 -8.13 7.84
CA LYS A 421 -9.95 -9.28 8.77
C LYS A 421 -10.80 -9.04 10.01
N LYS A 422 -11.67 -10.00 10.35
CA LYS A 422 -12.56 -9.92 11.53
C LYS A 422 -11.77 -9.70 12.81
N GLU A 423 -10.61 -10.33 12.88
CA GLU A 423 -9.67 -10.32 13.99
C GLU A 423 -9.19 -8.89 14.31
N ARG A 424 -9.11 -8.02 13.30
CA ARG A 424 -8.77 -6.60 13.48
C ARG A 424 -9.95 -5.73 13.87
N ASN A 425 -11.18 -6.21 13.66
CA ASN A 425 -12.43 -5.56 14.06
C ASN A 425 -12.51 -4.09 13.60
N VAL A 426 -12.16 -3.83 12.33
CA VAL A 426 -12.22 -2.49 11.73
C VAL A 426 -13.68 -2.13 11.43
N ASP A 427 -14.09 -0.93 11.85
CA ASP A 427 -15.46 -0.44 11.70
C ASP A 427 -15.63 0.43 10.45
N VAL A 428 -14.61 1.21 10.11
CA VAL A 428 -14.59 2.09 8.94
C VAL A 428 -13.21 2.10 8.29
N VAL A 429 -13.18 2.10 6.96
CA VAL A 429 -11.95 2.25 6.16
C VAL A 429 -12.04 3.51 5.31
N PHE A 430 -11.03 4.38 5.42
CA PHE A 430 -10.82 5.48 4.49
C PHE A 430 -9.93 5.01 3.35
N ALA A 431 -10.52 4.89 2.16
CA ALA A 431 -9.84 4.40 0.96
C ALA A 431 -9.36 5.58 0.12
N LEU A 432 -8.05 5.78 0.06
CA LEU A 432 -7.40 6.86 -0.69
C LEU A 432 -7.03 6.32 -2.07
N ASP A 433 -7.74 6.75 -3.11
CA ASP A 433 -7.62 6.14 -4.43
C ASP A 433 -6.94 7.05 -5.46
N PHE A 434 -5.76 6.65 -5.88
CA PHE A 434 -4.93 7.30 -6.90
C PHE A 434 -4.66 6.39 -8.10
N SER A 435 -5.50 5.36 -8.32
CA SER A 435 -5.45 4.56 -9.54
C SER A 435 -5.62 5.43 -10.80
N SER A 436 -5.07 4.93 -11.92
CA SER A 436 -5.19 5.55 -13.24
C SER A 436 -5.87 4.59 -14.23
N ASP A 437 -6.97 3.99 -13.78
CA ASP A 437 -7.77 2.99 -14.48
C ASP A 437 -8.88 3.60 -15.36
N GLY A 438 -9.21 4.87 -15.17
CA GLY A 438 -10.08 5.65 -16.07
C GLY A 438 -9.38 6.07 -17.37
N THR A 439 -10.17 6.36 -18.40
CA THR A 439 -9.65 6.83 -19.70
C THR A 439 -9.01 8.22 -19.62
N ASP A 440 -9.34 8.98 -18.57
CA ASP A 440 -8.78 10.29 -18.21
C ASP A 440 -7.67 10.19 -17.17
N SER A 441 -7.13 8.99 -16.90
CA SER A 441 -6.12 8.70 -15.86
C SER A 441 -6.55 9.03 -14.43
N PHE A 442 -7.84 9.25 -14.19
CA PHE A 442 -8.45 9.28 -12.86
C PHE A 442 -8.99 7.90 -12.45
N PRO A 443 -9.28 7.69 -11.15
CA PRO A 443 -9.91 6.47 -10.69
C PRO A 443 -11.25 6.18 -11.39
N ASN A 444 -11.55 4.90 -11.67
CA ASN A 444 -12.85 4.47 -12.18
C ASN A 444 -13.63 3.53 -11.22
N GLY A 445 -13.02 3.18 -10.08
CA GLY A 445 -13.59 2.28 -9.07
C GLY A 445 -13.16 0.81 -9.23
N LEU A 446 -12.26 0.47 -10.17
CA LEU A 446 -11.86 -0.92 -10.43
C LEU A 446 -11.37 -1.63 -9.17
N SER A 447 -10.58 -0.96 -8.32
CA SER A 447 -10.06 -1.59 -7.11
C SER A 447 -11.15 -2.04 -6.14
N LEU A 448 -12.24 -1.26 -6.02
CA LEU A 448 -13.37 -1.62 -5.17
C LEU A 448 -14.09 -2.83 -5.76
N VAL A 449 -14.29 -2.83 -7.08
CA VAL A 449 -14.91 -3.94 -7.82
C VAL A 449 -14.08 -5.22 -7.68
N ARG A 450 -12.76 -5.15 -7.87
CA ARG A 450 -11.85 -6.28 -7.73
C ARG A 450 -11.84 -6.88 -6.33
N THR A 451 -11.85 -6.02 -5.31
CA THR A 451 -11.95 -6.46 -3.91
C THR A 451 -13.30 -7.13 -3.64
N TYR A 452 -14.39 -6.56 -4.18
CA TYR A 452 -15.73 -7.15 -4.09
C TYR A 452 -15.86 -8.48 -4.84
N GLU A 453 -15.20 -8.65 -5.98
CA GLU A 453 -15.20 -9.91 -6.74
C GLU A 453 -14.41 -11.01 -6.02
N ARG A 454 -13.28 -10.64 -5.39
CA ARG A 454 -12.37 -11.59 -4.75
C ARG A 454 -13.01 -12.38 -3.61
N GLN A 455 -13.90 -11.78 -2.82
CA GLN A 455 -14.60 -12.48 -1.72
C GLN A 455 -15.44 -13.69 -2.19
N PHE A 456 -15.76 -13.78 -3.49
CA PHE A 456 -16.50 -14.92 -4.06
C PHE A 456 -15.59 -16.02 -4.63
N LEU A 457 -14.27 -15.87 -4.55
CA LEU A 457 -13.29 -16.89 -4.93
C LEU A 457 -12.88 -17.71 -3.70
N ASP A 458 -12.39 -18.93 -3.92
CA ASP A 458 -11.93 -19.82 -2.84
C ASP A 458 -10.84 -19.18 -1.96
N ILE A 459 -9.98 -18.34 -2.55
CA ILE A 459 -8.93 -17.62 -1.82
C ILE A 459 -9.50 -16.51 -0.91
N GLY A 460 -10.63 -15.90 -1.29
CA GLY A 460 -11.28 -14.80 -0.59
C GLY A 460 -12.48 -15.23 0.25
N LYS A 461 -12.75 -16.53 0.39
CA LYS A 461 -13.98 -17.07 1.03
C LYS A 461 -14.21 -16.65 2.49
N TYR A 462 -13.18 -16.14 3.16
CA TYR A 462 -13.24 -15.62 4.53
C TYR A 462 -13.22 -14.10 4.60
N GLU A 463 -13.31 -13.42 3.46
CA GLU A 463 -13.37 -11.98 3.35
C GLU A 463 -14.81 -11.54 3.11
N ALA A 464 -15.12 -10.31 3.53
CA ALA A 464 -16.36 -9.65 3.19
C ALA A 464 -16.05 -8.22 2.78
N PHE A 465 -16.70 -7.75 1.72
CA PHE A 465 -16.58 -6.38 1.24
C PHE A 465 -17.96 -5.82 0.89
N PRO A 466 -18.25 -4.53 1.16
CA PRO A 466 -19.54 -3.95 0.81
C PRO A 466 -19.88 -4.09 -0.67
N TYR A 467 -21.18 -4.10 -0.99
CA TYR A 467 -21.62 -4.00 -2.38
C TYR A 467 -21.10 -2.71 -3.03
N VAL A 468 -20.69 -2.85 -4.30
CA VAL A 468 -20.24 -1.75 -5.16
C VAL A 468 -20.80 -1.96 -6.57
N PRO A 469 -21.06 -0.89 -7.34
CA PRO A 469 -21.50 -1.03 -8.73
C PRO A 469 -20.35 -1.47 -9.64
N SER A 470 -20.65 -1.87 -10.88
CA SER A 470 -19.61 -2.08 -11.90
C SER A 470 -18.87 -0.79 -12.21
N THR A 471 -17.67 -0.87 -12.79
CA THR A 471 -16.85 0.30 -13.16
C THR A 471 -17.58 1.28 -14.09
N GLU A 472 -18.38 0.75 -15.03
CA GLU A 472 -19.18 1.58 -15.95
C GLU A 472 -20.23 2.39 -15.19
N VAL A 473 -20.99 1.73 -14.32
CA VAL A 473 -22.00 2.37 -13.47
C VAL A 473 -21.35 3.34 -12.48
N PHE A 474 -20.18 2.99 -11.93
CA PHE A 474 -19.43 3.81 -10.99
C PHE A 474 -19.09 5.17 -11.61
N VAL A 475 -18.55 5.17 -12.84
CA VAL A 475 -18.25 6.38 -13.61
C VAL A 475 -19.52 7.09 -14.08
N ASP A 476 -20.51 6.35 -14.58
CA ASP A 476 -21.77 6.91 -15.08
C ASP A 476 -22.53 7.67 -13.99
N LEU A 477 -22.48 7.20 -12.74
CA LEU A 477 -23.06 7.88 -11.58
C LEU A 477 -22.19 9.02 -11.06
N GLY A 478 -20.92 9.11 -11.47
CA GLY A 478 -19.98 10.13 -11.01
C GLY A 478 -19.38 9.85 -9.64
N LEU A 479 -19.43 8.59 -9.16
CA LEU A 479 -18.92 8.19 -7.84
C LEU A 479 -17.40 8.35 -7.72
N ASN A 480 -16.70 8.47 -8.84
CA ASN A 480 -15.26 8.71 -8.91
C ASN A 480 -14.87 10.20 -8.91
N LYS A 481 -15.82 11.12 -8.72
CA LYS A 481 -15.57 12.57 -8.79
C LYS A 481 -15.66 13.29 -7.43
N HIS A 482 -16.06 12.60 -6.38
CA HIS A 482 -16.16 13.13 -5.02
C HIS A 482 -16.17 11.98 -3.99
N PRO A 483 -16.04 12.25 -2.67
CA PRO A 483 -16.20 11.26 -1.62
C PRO A 483 -17.53 10.51 -1.69
N VAL A 484 -17.52 9.19 -1.45
CA VAL A 484 -18.70 8.30 -1.45
C VAL A 484 -18.58 7.28 -0.32
N PHE A 485 -19.68 6.90 0.31
CA PHE A 485 -19.73 5.88 1.36
C PHE A 485 -20.36 4.59 0.83
N PHE A 486 -19.71 3.45 1.09
CA PHE A 486 -20.20 2.12 0.75
C PHE A 486 -20.44 1.27 2.00
N GLY A 487 -21.46 0.40 1.96
CA GLY A 487 -21.79 -0.48 3.08
C GLY A 487 -22.47 0.21 4.26
N CYS A 488 -23.13 1.35 4.03
CA CYS A 488 -23.62 2.21 5.11
C CYS A 488 -24.62 1.54 6.07
N ASN A 489 -25.42 0.59 5.58
CA ASN A 489 -26.41 -0.12 6.39
C ASN A 489 -26.04 -1.60 6.53
N SER A 490 -25.68 -2.03 7.74
CA SER A 490 -25.31 -3.41 8.06
C SER A 490 -26.41 -4.44 7.78
N THR A 491 -27.69 -4.04 7.89
CA THR A 491 -28.82 -4.96 7.66
C THR A 491 -28.89 -5.46 6.23
N ASN A 492 -28.39 -4.67 5.27
CA ASN A 492 -28.29 -5.07 3.87
C ASN A 492 -27.12 -6.01 3.60
N LEU A 493 -26.15 -6.16 4.51
CA LEU A 493 -24.89 -6.88 4.30
C LEU A 493 -24.88 -8.27 4.96
N THR A 494 -26.04 -8.76 5.39
CA THR A 494 -26.17 -10.00 6.16
C THR A 494 -25.94 -11.27 5.34
N ASP A 495 -25.99 -11.17 4.01
CA ASP A 495 -25.71 -12.27 3.08
C ASP A 495 -24.20 -12.49 2.81
N LEU A 496 -23.33 -11.59 3.30
CA LEU A 496 -21.88 -11.71 3.19
C LEU A 496 -21.32 -12.62 4.29
N ALA A 497 -20.05 -13.03 4.18
CA ALA A 497 -19.38 -13.87 5.20
C ALA A 497 -19.40 -13.24 6.61
N PHE A 498 -19.49 -11.91 6.67
CA PHE A 498 -19.79 -11.09 7.84
C PHE A 498 -20.10 -9.65 7.41
N ILE A 499 -20.51 -8.82 8.36
CA ILE A 499 -20.70 -7.38 8.13
C ILE A 499 -19.32 -6.72 8.01
N PRO A 500 -18.90 -6.25 6.83
CA PRO A 500 -17.60 -5.62 6.63
C PRO A 500 -17.59 -4.17 7.19
N PRO A 501 -16.41 -3.54 7.31
CA PRO A 501 -16.33 -2.12 7.61
C PRO A 501 -17.12 -1.27 6.60
N LEU A 502 -17.59 -0.11 7.05
CA LEU A 502 -18.05 0.94 6.14
C LEU A 502 -16.84 1.48 5.37
N VAL A 503 -16.96 1.69 4.06
CA VAL A 503 -15.86 2.27 3.26
C VAL A 503 -16.18 3.72 2.94
N VAL A 504 -15.33 4.65 3.39
CA VAL A 504 -15.31 6.04 2.95
C VAL A 504 -14.30 6.13 1.81
N TYR A 505 -14.82 6.14 0.58
CA TYR A 505 -14.03 6.24 -0.64
C TYR A 505 -13.66 7.70 -0.94
N LEU A 506 -12.37 7.98 -1.06
CA LEU A 506 -11.81 9.31 -1.36
C LEU A 506 -11.03 9.22 -2.69
N PRO A 507 -11.66 9.56 -3.83
CA PRO A 507 -11.01 9.49 -5.14
C PRO A 507 -10.07 10.68 -5.37
N ASN A 508 -8.95 10.40 -6.05
CA ASN A 508 -8.19 11.42 -6.74
C ASN A 508 -9.10 12.16 -7.72
N SER A 509 -9.16 13.48 -7.58
CA SER A 509 -10.03 14.33 -8.39
C SER A 509 -9.43 15.73 -8.48
N GLU A 510 -9.72 16.43 -9.56
CA GLU A 510 -9.20 17.78 -9.80
C GLU A 510 -9.97 18.83 -8.99
N TYR A 511 -9.24 19.62 -8.21
CA TYR A 511 -9.70 20.76 -7.43
C TYR A 511 -8.90 22.02 -7.78
N SER A 512 -7.60 22.04 -7.43
CA SER A 512 -6.68 23.13 -7.73
C SER A 512 -5.57 22.74 -8.70
N TYR A 513 -5.39 21.45 -8.97
CA TYR A 513 -4.36 20.95 -9.88
C TYR A 513 -4.82 19.67 -10.59
N ALA A 514 -4.44 19.54 -11.87
CA ALA A 514 -4.70 18.34 -12.66
C ALA A 514 -3.83 17.17 -12.19
N SER A 515 -4.33 16.43 -11.19
CA SER A 515 -3.59 15.40 -10.47
C SER A 515 -3.56 14.04 -11.18
N ASN A 516 -4.10 13.91 -12.39
CA ASN A 516 -4.09 12.70 -13.23
C ASN A 516 -2.78 12.54 -14.02
N VAL A 517 -1.64 12.89 -13.40
CA VAL A 517 -0.29 12.73 -13.96
C VAL A 517 0.06 11.26 -14.15
N SER A 518 1.00 10.94 -15.06
CA SER A 518 1.36 9.56 -15.39
C SER A 518 1.92 8.79 -14.20
N THR A 519 1.53 7.51 -14.04
CA THR A 519 2.09 6.61 -13.02
C THR A 519 3.60 6.42 -13.19
N TYR A 520 4.08 6.57 -14.43
CA TYR A 520 5.47 6.36 -14.77
C TYR A 520 6.30 7.65 -14.79
N GLN A 521 5.71 8.81 -14.49
CA GLN A 521 6.48 10.04 -14.36
C GLN A 521 7.44 9.91 -13.17
N GLN A 522 8.73 10.06 -13.42
CA GLN A 522 9.79 9.82 -12.42
C GLN A 522 10.41 11.09 -11.84
N SER A 523 10.01 12.26 -12.34
CA SER A 523 10.50 13.54 -11.86
C SER A 523 9.38 14.56 -11.75
N PHE A 524 9.40 15.32 -10.67
CA PHE A 524 8.47 16.40 -10.35
C PHE A 524 9.26 17.54 -9.73
N ASP A 525 9.03 18.76 -10.20
CA ASP A 525 9.63 19.95 -9.62
C ASP A 525 8.98 20.31 -8.26
N LEU A 526 9.52 21.31 -7.56
CA LEU A 526 8.98 21.75 -6.28
C LEU A 526 7.52 22.19 -6.33
N THR A 527 7.09 22.81 -7.42
CA THR A 527 5.73 23.35 -7.56
C THR A 527 4.75 22.20 -7.78
N GLU A 528 5.06 21.29 -8.72
CA GLU A 528 4.21 20.14 -9.03
C GLU A 528 3.99 19.25 -7.79
N ARG A 529 5.05 19.00 -7.01
CA ARG A 529 4.94 18.24 -5.75
C ARG A 529 3.98 18.88 -4.76
N LYS A 530 4.08 20.21 -4.58
CA LYS A 530 3.22 20.96 -3.66
C LYS A 530 1.78 21.01 -4.16
N ASP A 531 1.59 21.20 -5.46
CA ASP A 531 0.26 21.29 -6.06
C ASP A 531 -0.48 19.94 -6.03
N LEU A 532 0.23 18.81 -6.24
CA LEU A 532 -0.34 17.46 -6.06
C LEU A 532 -0.80 17.21 -4.62
N ILE A 533 0.01 17.60 -3.63
CA ILE A 533 -0.33 17.47 -2.20
C ILE A 533 -1.52 18.37 -1.87
N GLN A 534 -1.50 19.65 -2.29
CA GLN A 534 -2.57 20.62 -2.03
C GLN A 534 -3.90 20.18 -2.63
N ASN A 535 -3.90 19.79 -3.90
CA ASN A 535 -5.11 19.31 -4.58
C ASN A 535 -5.72 18.11 -3.87
N SER A 536 -4.89 17.21 -3.35
CA SER A 536 -5.38 15.99 -2.70
C SER A 536 -5.89 16.24 -1.28
N PHE A 537 -5.32 17.23 -0.57
CA PHE A 537 -5.94 17.77 0.65
C PHE A 537 -7.36 18.28 0.36
N GLU A 538 -7.53 19.04 -0.72
CA GLU A 538 -8.83 19.57 -1.13
C GLU A 538 -9.81 18.46 -1.53
N ALA A 539 -9.34 17.46 -2.29
CA ALA A 539 -10.15 16.30 -2.67
C ALA A 539 -10.69 15.53 -1.45
N ALA A 540 -9.85 15.33 -0.43
CA ALA A 540 -10.25 14.68 0.82
C ALA A 540 -11.14 15.53 1.73
N THR A 541 -11.34 16.82 1.44
CA THR A 541 -12.04 17.77 2.33
C THR A 541 -13.19 18.49 1.65
N MET A 542 -13.62 18.04 0.46
CA MET A 542 -14.63 18.74 -0.35
C MET A 542 -14.23 20.21 -0.61
N GLY A 543 -12.95 20.43 -0.89
CA GLY A 543 -12.36 21.74 -1.16
C GLY A 543 -12.29 22.59 0.09
N ASN A 544 -11.60 22.13 1.14
CA ASN A 544 -11.47 22.84 2.41
C ASN A 544 -12.84 23.16 3.05
N MET A 545 -13.77 22.20 2.95
CA MET A 545 -15.17 22.30 3.37
C MET A 545 -15.99 23.36 2.62
N THR A 546 -15.51 23.93 1.50
CA THR A 546 -16.22 24.99 0.77
C THR A 546 -17.34 24.46 -0.12
N LYS A 547 -17.19 23.24 -0.68
CA LYS A 547 -18.25 22.61 -1.48
C LYS A 547 -19.35 22.02 -0.59
N ASP A 548 -19.00 21.56 0.61
CA ASP A 548 -19.94 21.09 1.62
C ASP A 548 -19.44 21.40 3.05
N PRO A 549 -19.97 22.45 3.71
CA PRO A 549 -19.60 22.80 5.08
C PRO A 549 -19.97 21.74 6.13
N GLU A 550 -20.87 20.81 5.82
CA GLU A 550 -21.27 19.72 6.72
C GLU A 550 -20.41 18.47 6.54
N PHE A 551 -19.44 18.46 5.61
CA PHE A 551 -18.70 17.26 5.28
C PHE A 551 -17.92 16.67 6.46
N LEU A 552 -17.31 17.50 7.32
CA LEU A 552 -16.68 17.04 8.56
C LEU A 552 -17.66 16.25 9.44
N SER A 553 -18.90 16.74 9.57
CA SER A 553 -19.97 16.05 10.30
C SER A 553 -20.32 14.71 9.67
N CYS A 554 -20.40 14.66 8.34
CA CYS A 554 -20.71 13.43 7.61
C CYS A 554 -19.62 12.36 7.77
N VAL A 555 -18.34 12.76 7.79
CA VAL A 555 -17.23 11.87 8.13
C VAL A 555 -17.35 11.39 9.58
N GLY A 556 -17.70 12.27 10.53
CA GLY A 556 -17.97 11.88 11.91
C GLY A 556 -19.06 10.81 12.04
N CYS A 557 -20.15 10.95 11.28
CA CYS A 557 -21.21 9.94 11.21
C CYS A 557 -20.68 8.62 10.63
N ALA A 558 -19.90 8.65 9.54
CA ALA A 558 -19.32 7.44 8.97
C ALA A 558 -18.47 6.67 9.99
N VAL A 559 -17.65 7.37 10.78
CA VAL A 559 -16.83 6.78 11.85
C VAL A 559 -17.66 6.11 12.95
N MET A 560 -18.79 6.70 13.35
CA MET A 560 -19.63 6.15 14.41
C MET A 560 -20.55 5.01 13.96
N ARG A 561 -20.74 4.82 12.65
CA ARG A 561 -21.86 4.03 12.12
C ARG A 561 -21.91 2.60 12.62
N ARG A 562 -20.83 1.84 12.52
CA ARG A 562 -20.84 0.41 12.90
C ARG A 562 -21.07 0.21 14.40
N LYS A 563 -20.42 1.01 15.25
CA LYS A 563 -20.64 0.96 16.71
C LYS A 563 -22.04 1.40 17.09
N GLN A 564 -22.60 2.38 16.40
CA GLN A 564 -23.99 2.76 16.57
C GLN A 564 -24.95 1.61 16.26
N GLU A 565 -24.76 0.90 15.14
CA GLU A 565 -25.58 -0.25 14.76
C GLU A 565 -25.43 -1.40 15.78
N GLN A 566 -24.20 -1.73 16.18
CA GLN A 566 -23.91 -2.80 17.14
C GLN A 566 -24.55 -2.58 18.51
N GLN A 567 -24.61 -1.31 18.96
CA GLN A 567 -25.18 -0.94 20.26
C GLN A 567 -26.64 -0.50 20.18
N ASN A 568 -27.24 -0.49 18.99
CA ASN A 568 -28.61 -0.03 18.75
C ASN A 568 -28.88 1.37 19.32
N LEU A 569 -27.92 2.29 19.16
CA LEU A 569 -28.04 3.67 19.64
C LEU A 569 -28.94 4.49 18.70
N THR A 570 -29.57 5.53 19.21
CA THR A 570 -30.33 6.48 18.39
C THR A 570 -29.41 7.13 17.34
N TRP A 571 -29.86 7.13 16.08
CA TRP A 571 -29.12 7.74 14.99
C TRP A 571 -29.52 9.21 14.81
N PRO A 572 -28.58 10.18 14.87
CA PRO A 572 -28.91 11.59 14.70
C PRO A 572 -29.49 11.92 13.31
N ASP A 573 -30.39 12.90 13.24
CA ASP A 573 -31.00 13.36 11.98
C ASP A 573 -29.96 13.95 11.04
N GLU A 574 -28.96 14.66 11.57
CA GLU A 574 -27.83 15.20 10.81
C GLU A 574 -27.04 14.07 10.13
N CYS A 575 -26.85 12.95 10.83
CA CYS A 575 -26.21 11.77 10.26
C CYS A 575 -27.08 11.08 9.20
N SER A 576 -28.41 11.07 9.38
CA SER A 576 -29.34 10.59 8.36
C SER A 576 -29.25 11.41 7.07
N LYS A 577 -29.14 12.74 7.17
CA LYS A 577 -28.92 13.63 6.02
C LYS A 577 -27.59 13.37 5.34
N CYS A 578 -26.51 13.24 6.11
CA CYS A 578 -25.20 12.89 5.59
C CYS A 578 -25.23 11.58 4.79
N PHE A 579 -25.90 10.55 5.31
CA PHE A 579 -25.98 9.25 4.65
C PHE A 579 -26.86 9.31 3.40
N SER A 580 -27.91 10.14 3.37
CA SER A 580 -28.67 10.38 2.14
C SER A 580 -27.87 11.06 1.03
N ARG A 581 -26.80 11.79 1.38
CA ARG A 581 -25.95 12.53 0.45
C ARG A 581 -24.77 11.70 -0.05
N TYR A 582 -24.10 10.99 0.85
CA TYR A 582 -22.83 10.33 0.57
C TYR A 582 -22.95 8.82 0.39
N CYS A 583 -23.98 8.19 0.92
CA CYS A 583 -24.11 6.74 0.76
C CYS A 583 -24.55 6.38 -0.66
N TRP A 584 -23.82 5.46 -1.28
CA TRP A 584 -24.34 4.82 -2.48
C TRP A 584 -25.57 3.96 -2.11
N ASP A 585 -26.69 4.21 -2.77
CA ASP A 585 -28.01 3.68 -2.46
C ASP A 585 -28.34 2.37 -3.22
N GLY A 586 -27.38 1.83 -3.99
CA GLY A 586 -27.58 0.67 -4.85
C GLY A 586 -28.11 1.02 -6.25
N SER A 587 -28.21 2.31 -6.60
CA SER A 587 -28.59 2.74 -7.94
C SER A 587 -27.62 2.22 -9.01
N LEU A 588 -28.19 1.83 -10.16
CA LEU A 588 -27.44 1.36 -11.34
C LEU A 588 -27.47 2.37 -12.50
N THR A 589 -28.27 3.42 -12.37
CA THR A 589 -28.45 4.48 -13.38
C THR A 589 -28.72 5.78 -12.68
N LYS A 590 -28.28 6.91 -13.26
CA LYS A 590 -28.66 8.24 -12.78
C LYS A 590 -30.18 8.36 -12.80
N SER A 591 -30.81 8.53 -11.63
CA SER A 591 -32.22 8.92 -11.62
C SER A 591 -32.31 10.34 -12.15
N ASN A 592 -32.82 10.53 -13.36
CA ASN A 592 -33.26 11.84 -13.81
C ASN A 592 -34.50 12.22 -12.99
N PHE A 593 -34.32 12.76 -11.79
CA PHE A 593 -35.37 13.52 -11.14
C PHE A 593 -35.58 14.82 -11.93
N VAL A 594 -36.36 14.72 -12.99
CA VAL A 594 -37.12 15.86 -13.48
C VAL A 594 -38.08 16.19 -12.35
N VAL A 595 -37.83 17.27 -11.61
CA VAL A 595 -38.83 17.90 -10.76
C VAL A 595 -39.90 18.48 -11.69
N GLY A 596 -40.74 17.61 -12.22
CA GLY A 596 -42.01 17.96 -12.82
C GLY A 596 -42.99 18.16 -11.69
N ASN A 597 -43.50 19.38 -11.52
CA ASN A 597 -44.66 19.66 -10.69
C ASN A 597 -45.78 18.67 -11.04
N ILE A 598 -45.99 17.67 -10.19
CA ILE A 598 -47.22 16.88 -10.20
C ILE A 598 -48.04 17.37 -9.03
N THR A 599 -48.97 18.27 -9.37
CA THR A 599 -50.12 18.62 -8.56
C THR A 599 -50.84 17.35 -8.13
N ALA A 600 -51.13 17.26 -6.84
CA ALA A 600 -51.87 16.19 -6.22
C ALA A 600 -53.23 15.98 -6.91
N GLU A 601 -53.47 14.78 -7.41
CA GLU A 601 -54.82 14.22 -7.51
C GLU A 601 -54.83 12.79 -6.98
N THR A 602 -55.67 12.61 -5.97
CA THR A 602 -56.04 11.37 -5.31
C THR A 602 -56.70 10.38 -6.26
N SER A 603 -56.30 9.11 -6.22
CA SER A 603 -57.25 7.99 -6.24
C SER A 603 -56.61 6.70 -5.74
N ALA A 604 -57.42 5.94 -5.02
CA ALA A 604 -57.09 4.76 -4.23
C ALA A 604 -57.11 3.45 -5.04
N ASN A 605 -56.68 2.37 -4.37
CA ASN A 605 -56.80 0.93 -4.68
C ASN A 605 -55.74 0.38 -5.66
N ALA A 606 -55.12 -0.79 -5.47
CA ALA A 606 -55.22 -1.84 -4.46
C ALA A 606 -54.03 -2.82 -4.59
N THR A 607 -53.78 -3.51 -3.48
CA THR A 607 -53.32 -4.92 -3.35
C THR A 607 -51.97 -5.39 -3.89
N SER A 608 -51.22 -5.93 -2.93
CA SER A 608 -50.14 -6.90 -3.03
C SER A 608 -50.57 -8.21 -3.70
N THR A 609 -49.70 -8.74 -4.57
CA THR A 609 -49.62 -10.18 -4.86
C THR A 609 -48.17 -10.57 -5.19
N ASN A 610 -47.64 -11.51 -4.41
CA ASN A 610 -46.51 -12.38 -4.76
C ASN A 610 -46.80 -13.14 -6.06
N ALA A 611 -45.77 -13.41 -6.89
CA ALA A 611 -45.46 -14.74 -7.44
C ALA A 611 -44.38 -14.70 -8.57
N THR A 612 -43.27 -15.40 -8.30
CA THR A 612 -42.58 -16.41 -9.16
C THR A 612 -42.31 -16.16 -10.66
N SER A 613 -41.02 -16.30 -11.00
CA SER A 613 -40.42 -16.99 -12.17
C SER A 613 -41.29 -17.22 -13.41
N ILE A 614 -40.91 -16.59 -14.53
CA ILE A 614 -41.24 -17.06 -15.88
C ILE A 614 -40.02 -16.90 -16.81
N ASN A 615 -39.53 -18.02 -17.30
CA ASN A 615 -38.72 -18.15 -18.52
C ASN A 615 -39.52 -17.64 -19.73
N GLY A 616 -38.94 -16.76 -20.52
CA GLY A 616 -39.54 -16.27 -21.76
C GLY A 616 -38.48 -15.79 -22.75
N THR A 617 -38.07 -16.68 -23.64
CA THR A 617 -37.36 -16.37 -24.88
C THR A 617 -38.18 -15.44 -25.76
N SER A 618 -37.60 -14.30 -26.16
CA SER A 618 -38.09 -13.53 -27.31
C SER A 618 -36.91 -12.95 -28.10
N SER A 619 -36.74 -13.49 -29.30
CA SER A 619 -35.88 -13.02 -30.37
C SER A 619 -36.29 -11.64 -30.87
N ILE A 620 -35.36 -10.67 -30.89
CA ILE A 620 -35.48 -9.46 -31.72
C ILE A 620 -34.14 -9.17 -32.42
N SER A 621 -34.31 -8.73 -33.67
CA SER A 621 -33.42 -8.56 -34.81
C SER A 621 -32.07 -7.86 -34.58
N ARG A 622 -31.05 -8.39 -35.27
CA ARG A 622 -29.75 -7.76 -35.51
C ARG A 622 -29.93 -6.46 -36.29
N ASN A 623 -29.29 -5.38 -35.84
CA ASN A 623 -28.79 -4.32 -36.70
C ASN A 623 -27.40 -3.91 -36.21
N ASN A 624 -26.48 -3.89 -37.18
CA ASN A 624 -25.06 -3.58 -37.02
C ASN A 624 -24.84 -2.15 -36.52
N LEU A 625 -24.11 -1.99 -35.42
CA LEU A 625 -23.21 -0.84 -35.24
C LEU A 625 -21.85 -1.37 -34.79
N THR A 626 -20.89 -1.21 -35.68
CA THR A 626 -19.46 -1.39 -35.46
C THR A 626 -18.90 -0.21 -34.70
N THR A 627 -18.45 -0.42 -33.47
CA THR A 627 -17.44 0.41 -32.81
C THR A 627 -16.47 -0.49 -32.05
N SER A 628 -15.19 -0.25 -32.32
CA SER A 628 -14.03 -1.06 -31.98
C SER A 628 -13.69 -1.04 -30.49
N VAL A 629 -13.77 -2.21 -29.86
CA VAL A 629 -13.16 -2.51 -28.55
C VAL A 629 -11.97 -3.42 -28.81
N SER A 630 -10.76 -2.92 -28.57
CA SER A 630 -9.53 -3.73 -28.66
C SER A 630 -9.23 -4.35 -27.29
N SER A 631 -9.92 -5.44 -26.97
CA SER A 631 -9.50 -6.40 -25.96
C SER A 631 -8.66 -7.48 -26.65
N VAL A 632 -7.36 -7.58 -26.35
CA VAL A 632 -6.53 -8.69 -26.85
C VAL A 632 -6.01 -9.51 -25.67
N VAL A 633 -6.74 -10.57 -25.36
CA VAL A 633 -6.24 -11.79 -24.73
C VAL A 633 -6.60 -12.93 -25.67
N ARG A 634 -5.61 -13.57 -26.31
CA ARG A 634 -5.75 -14.94 -26.86
C ARG A 634 -4.43 -15.71 -26.80
N SER A 635 -4.50 -16.75 -25.98
CA SER A 635 -3.85 -18.06 -25.90
C SER A 635 -3.16 -18.68 -27.14
N ALA A 636 -2.17 -19.50 -26.80
CA ALA A 636 -1.14 -20.21 -27.56
C ALA A 636 -1.58 -21.31 -28.56
N SER A 637 -0.69 -21.64 -29.53
CA SER A 637 -0.04 -22.98 -29.63
C SER A 637 0.88 -23.17 -30.87
N ALA A 638 1.95 -23.95 -30.61
CA ALA A 638 2.64 -24.94 -31.46
C ALA A 638 3.79 -24.57 -32.44
N THR A 639 5.02 -24.86 -31.95
CA THR A 639 6.05 -25.77 -32.50
C THR A 639 6.59 -25.59 -33.93
N VAL A 640 7.89 -25.26 -34.06
CA VAL A 640 8.86 -25.96 -34.94
C VAL A 640 10.28 -25.90 -34.34
N SER A 641 10.92 -27.06 -34.32
CA SER A 641 12.29 -27.41 -33.94
C SER A 641 13.41 -26.84 -34.80
N SER A 642 14.56 -26.51 -34.20
CA SER A 642 15.89 -26.80 -34.81
C SER A 642 17.02 -26.82 -33.78
N SER A 643 17.76 -27.92 -33.82
CA SER A 643 18.95 -28.31 -33.05
C SER A 643 20.26 -27.62 -33.49
N ALA A 644 21.17 -27.34 -32.55
CA ALA A 644 22.64 -27.47 -32.64
C ALA A 644 23.28 -26.86 -31.36
N SER A 645 23.74 -27.66 -30.39
CA SER A 645 25.08 -28.29 -30.25
C SER A 645 26.01 -27.53 -29.29
N ASN A 646 26.34 -28.20 -28.19
CA ASN A 646 27.28 -27.87 -27.13
C ASN A 646 28.67 -27.41 -27.60
N SER A 647 29.30 -26.50 -26.85
CA SER A 647 30.62 -26.79 -26.26
C SER A 647 30.89 -25.91 -25.04
N SER A 648 31.28 -26.58 -23.96
CA SER A 648 31.77 -26.05 -22.69
C SER A 648 33.23 -25.62 -22.79
N SER A 649 33.59 -24.48 -22.21
CA SER A 649 34.90 -24.33 -21.56
C SER A 649 34.86 -23.31 -20.43
N THR A 650 35.23 -23.80 -19.25
CA THR A 650 35.48 -23.08 -18.01
C THR A 650 36.76 -22.26 -18.08
N THR A 651 36.67 -20.97 -17.77
CA THR A 651 37.82 -20.20 -17.26
C THR A 651 37.34 -19.07 -16.36
N ARG A 652 37.55 -19.26 -15.05
CA ARG A 652 37.49 -18.18 -14.04
C ARG A 652 38.56 -17.15 -14.39
N SER A 653 38.14 -15.92 -14.64
CA SER A 653 39.02 -14.74 -14.70
C SER A 653 38.46 -13.66 -13.80
N LYS A 654 39.07 -13.50 -12.63
CA LYS A 654 38.99 -12.30 -11.80
C LYS A 654 39.67 -11.16 -12.55
N ASN A 655 38.89 -10.20 -13.05
CA ASN A 655 39.33 -8.85 -13.40
C ASN A 655 38.09 -7.99 -13.68
N PHE A 656 37.46 -7.47 -12.63
CA PHE A 656 36.57 -6.33 -12.73
C PHE A 656 37.20 -5.20 -11.92
N GLY A 657 37.83 -4.29 -12.65
CA GLY A 657 38.43 -3.07 -12.13
C GLY A 657 38.55 -2.07 -13.27
N ASN A 658 37.79 -0.98 -13.13
CA ASN A 658 37.94 0.29 -13.84
C ASN A 658 37.70 0.27 -15.35
N ASN A 659 36.43 0.22 -15.76
CA ASN A 659 35.88 0.97 -16.90
C ASN A 659 34.37 0.70 -17.00
N LEU A 660 33.59 1.28 -16.08
CA LEU A 660 32.17 1.49 -16.33
C LEU A 660 32.08 2.50 -17.48
N ASN A 661 31.68 2.06 -18.67
CA ASN A 661 31.48 2.93 -19.82
C ASN A 661 30.15 3.71 -19.67
N VAL A 662 29.99 4.43 -18.56
CA VAL A 662 28.77 5.15 -18.15
C VAL A 662 28.37 6.22 -19.18
N ASN A 663 29.34 6.76 -19.93
CA ASN A 663 29.12 7.94 -20.79
C ASN A 663 28.13 7.71 -21.95
N ASN A 664 28.08 6.51 -22.55
CA ASN A 664 27.18 6.25 -23.67
C ASN A 664 25.73 5.96 -23.23
N SER A 665 25.55 5.21 -22.13
CA SER A 665 24.21 4.97 -21.58
C SER A 665 23.63 6.26 -20.96
N PHE A 666 24.47 7.11 -20.35
CA PHE A 666 24.05 8.38 -19.74
C PHE A 666 23.48 9.40 -20.73
N LEU A 667 24.08 9.52 -21.92
CA LEU A 667 23.55 10.37 -22.99
C LEU A 667 22.18 9.87 -23.45
N LEU A 668 21.97 8.56 -23.58
CA LEU A 668 20.66 7.99 -23.91
C LEU A 668 19.62 8.24 -22.82
N PHE A 669 19.99 8.14 -21.54
CA PHE A 669 19.07 8.36 -20.42
C PHE A 669 18.65 9.83 -20.25
N ALA A 670 19.55 10.78 -20.48
CA ALA A 670 19.21 12.20 -20.52
C ALA A 670 18.19 12.53 -21.63
N PHE A 671 18.28 11.86 -22.79
CA PHE A 671 17.29 11.98 -23.87
C PHE A 671 15.97 11.25 -23.57
N MET A 672 16.01 10.13 -22.83
CA MET A 672 14.81 9.39 -22.44
C MET A 672 13.94 10.15 -21.42
N ASN A 673 14.53 10.85 -20.44
CA ASN A 673 13.77 11.67 -19.49
C ASN A 673 12.97 12.79 -20.17
N ILE A 674 13.48 13.34 -21.28
CA ILE A 674 12.76 14.34 -22.09
C ILE A 674 11.58 13.70 -22.84
N PHE A 675 11.68 12.42 -23.20
CA PHE A 675 10.61 11.69 -23.89
C PHE A 675 9.55 11.13 -22.92
N LEU A 676 9.95 10.77 -21.70
CA LEU A 676 9.08 10.23 -20.65
C LEU A 676 8.26 11.33 -19.95
N SER A 677 8.69 12.58 -20.00
CA SER A 677 7.88 13.73 -19.55
C SER A 677 6.90 14.24 -20.62
N MET A 678 6.93 13.67 -21.84
CA MET A 678 6.05 14.04 -22.96
C MET A 678 4.99 12.97 -23.28
N ILE A 679 4.92 11.89 -22.51
CA ILE A 679 3.90 10.81 -22.58
C ILE A 679 3.21 10.73 -21.23
#